data_AF-A0A963JI63-F1
#
_entry.id   AF-A0A963JI63-F1
#
_cell.length_a   1.000
_cell.length_b   1.000
_cell.length_c   1.000
_cell.angle_alpha   90.00
_cell.angle_beta   90.00
_cell.angle_gamma   90.00
#
_symmetry.space_group_name_H-M   'P 1'
#
loop_
_entity.id
_entity.type
_entity.pdbx_description
1 polymer ?
#
loop_
_entity_poly.entity_id
_entity_poly.type
_entity_poly.pdbx_seq_one_letter_code
_entity_poly.pdbx_strand_id
1 'polypeptide(L)'
;MSLFKVYVFTPPGLRDPTLAIAASRAGAVGIYNAEFDTDNDAAIDALDRMAQLGRGPFGLKLDAVDDALGAAIDGALEAGRGPDWLILDAPLLDSQRAAVARWRAAGVRVLAEVRTAAPLAAGAEAAIDGLVVKGNEAPGLVGEDASFILLQKWMQRTTLPLVLRGGLTPQVAAAIQAQGAVGGVLESQLLMLDEVRIADGVRKSVARLSGSETVAVGDGESGEYLRILVRPGFDAARRLVSEGEGLRWDALRERIAGGTGWEDAARGLLPIGQEVAFAEAWRRRHGSLRGILAAIDDAVAALPGLVRGQPVLREDGPLARALGTRYPIVQGPMTRVSDTAEFALAVAEAGALPMIAFALLEGQTLQRLLERTEALLAERPWGIGLLGFAPQTLLDEQLRVASHFRPAYAIIAGGRPDQAAQLEHSGVRTFLHVPSAKLIPGFLAEGARRFIFEGRECGGHIGPLSSFVLWSTMVDALGDEIASGKVKADELELLFAGGVHDAGSSAMLQVLVAPLAAAGARVGVLMGSAYLFTREIVASGAIVEPFQREVIACEHTVNLESGPGHASRCAYTPFAAEFFRERARLKRDGVPADESRRALDDLILGRLRIASKGCKRDGLNAPLRALDEAQQRAEGMYMLGQVATLRDRVIDIATLHGEVTAGAAARLARDEVVDAAAQAAGGEPADVAIIGIACVLPKAADARAFWDNVVDRVDAITEIPPHRWDWRLYFDPDRQARDRIYAKWGGFLDDMAFDPTRFGLPPKSVQAVDPMQLMGLEVARRTLEDAGYDQRPFDRERASVIVGASGGAGDFGLQYG
;
A
#
# COMPACT_ATOMS: atom_id res chain seq x y z
N MET A 1 -15.51 -11.88 -10.55
CA MET A 1 -14.19 -11.22 -10.73
C MET A 1 -14.16 -10.00 -9.84
N SER A 2 -12.98 -9.69 -9.28
CA SER A 2 -12.75 -8.49 -8.45
C SER A 2 -13.10 -7.21 -9.21
N LEU A 3 -13.68 -6.23 -8.51
CA LEU A 3 -13.96 -4.87 -9.03
C LEU A 3 -12.67 -4.06 -9.27
N PHE A 4 -11.54 -4.51 -8.72
CA PHE A 4 -10.26 -3.84 -8.80
C PHE A 4 -9.48 -4.30 -10.03
N LYS A 5 -9.17 -3.37 -10.94
CA LYS A 5 -8.45 -3.68 -12.19
C LYS A 5 -6.95 -3.52 -12.02
N VAL A 6 -6.22 -4.59 -12.33
CA VAL A 6 -4.76 -4.54 -12.37
C VAL A 6 -4.27 -4.29 -13.80
N TYR A 7 -3.47 -3.25 -13.95
CA TYR A 7 -2.73 -2.94 -15.18
C TYR A 7 -1.29 -3.38 -14.99
N VAL A 8 -0.72 -4.05 -15.98
CA VAL A 8 0.68 -4.50 -15.92
C VAL A 8 1.45 -3.82 -17.03
N PHE A 9 2.39 -2.95 -16.64
CA PHE A 9 3.20 -2.18 -17.58
C PHE A 9 4.50 -2.94 -17.85
N THR A 10 4.91 -3.00 -19.11
CA THR A 10 6.31 -3.31 -19.42
C THR A 10 7.22 -2.22 -18.86
N PRO A 11 8.46 -2.51 -18.43
CA PRO A 11 9.40 -1.47 -18.03
C PRO A 11 9.67 -0.50 -19.19
N PRO A 12 9.76 0.82 -18.94
CA PRO A 12 9.95 1.80 -20.01
C PRO A 12 11.27 1.57 -20.75
N GLY A 13 11.21 1.62 -22.08
CA GLY A 13 12.35 1.44 -22.96
C GLY A 13 13.00 0.04 -22.93
N LEU A 14 12.35 -0.98 -22.35
CA LEU A 14 12.79 -2.39 -22.46
C LEU A 14 12.53 -2.97 -23.86
N ARG A 15 11.54 -2.41 -24.57
CA ARG A 15 11.12 -2.82 -25.93
C ARG A 15 10.77 -4.31 -26.07
N ASP A 16 10.19 -4.91 -25.02
CA ASP A 16 9.68 -6.30 -25.05
C ASP A 16 8.23 -6.38 -24.54
N PRO A 17 7.24 -6.72 -25.40
CA PRO A 17 5.84 -6.85 -25.00
C PRO A 17 5.52 -8.16 -24.24
N THR A 18 6.49 -9.05 -24.01
CA THR A 18 6.25 -10.37 -23.41
C THR A 18 5.53 -10.28 -22.06
N LEU A 19 5.90 -9.33 -21.19
CA LEU A 19 5.22 -9.14 -19.90
C LEU A 19 3.76 -8.69 -20.08
N ALA A 20 3.49 -7.75 -20.99
CA ALA A 20 2.13 -7.30 -21.28
C ALA A 20 1.26 -8.42 -21.88
N ILE A 21 1.82 -9.24 -22.77
CA ILE A 21 1.14 -10.42 -23.33
C ILE A 21 0.82 -11.43 -22.21
N ALA A 22 1.77 -11.68 -21.30
CA ALA A 22 1.55 -12.57 -20.17
C ALA A 22 0.45 -12.05 -19.24
N ALA A 23 0.42 -10.74 -18.97
CA ALA A 23 -0.62 -10.10 -18.17
C ALA A 23 -2.01 -10.23 -18.79
N SER A 24 -2.14 -9.95 -20.09
CA SER A 24 -3.37 -10.14 -20.86
C SER A 24 -3.90 -11.58 -20.74
N ARG A 25 -3.01 -12.57 -20.85
CA ARG A 25 -3.36 -14.00 -20.68
C ARG A 25 -3.69 -14.38 -19.23
N ALA A 26 -3.16 -13.66 -18.26
CA ALA A 26 -3.37 -13.90 -16.85
C ALA A 26 -4.66 -13.26 -16.31
N GLY A 27 -5.36 -12.45 -17.11
CA GLY A 27 -6.61 -11.77 -16.74
C GLY A 27 -6.45 -10.33 -16.28
N ALA A 28 -5.23 -9.79 -16.32
CA ALA A 28 -4.94 -8.37 -16.10
C ALA A 28 -4.96 -7.60 -17.44
N VAL A 29 -4.90 -6.27 -17.37
CA VAL A 29 -4.71 -5.44 -18.57
C VAL A 29 -3.22 -5.36 -18.88
N GLY A 30 -2.80 -5.94 -20.00
CA GLY A 30 -1.41 -5.86 -20.46
C GLY A 30 -1.12 -4.54 -21.17
N ILE A 31 -0.19 -3.74 -20.66
CA ILE A 31 0.16 -2.45 -21.25
C ILE A 31 1.61 -2.46 -21.70
N TYR A 32 1.85 -2.20 -22.99
CA TYR A 32 3.19 -1.86 -23.46
C TYR A 32 3.46 -0.39 -23.15
N ASN A 33 4.51 -0.14 -22.37
CA ASN A 33 4.92 1.19 -21.97
C ASN A 33 5.97 1.74 -22.94
N ALA A 34 5.53 2.62 -23.85
CA ALA A 34 6.36 3.27 -24.85
C ALA A 34 7.01 4.58 -24.33
N GLU A 35 6.92 4.86 -23.02
CA GLU A 35 7.60 6.01 -22.40
C GLU A 35 9.10 5.96 -22.71
N PHE A 36 9.63 7.05 -23.26
CA PHE A 36 11.02 7.24 -23.72
C PHE A 36 11.46 6.51 -25.00
N ASP A 37 10.55 5.85 -25.72
CA ASP A 37 10.89 5.33 -27.04
C ASP A 37 11.18 6.48 -28.02
N THR A 38 12.25 6.30 -28.81
CA THR A 38 12.75 7.28 -29.78
C THR A 38 12.19 7.07 -31.18
N ASP A 39 11.75 5.84 -31.46
CA ASP A 39 11.09 5.41 -32.68
C ASP A 39 9.83 4.64 -32.26
N ASN A 40 8.71 4.90 -32.94
CA ASN A 40 7.45 4.24 -32.62
C ASN A 40 7.32 2.86 -33.26
N ASP A 41 8.32 2.40 -34.02
CA ASP A 41 8.34 1.08 -34.65
C ASP A 41 8.22 -0.04 -33.61
N ALA A 42 8.89 0.11 -32.46
CA ALA A 42 8.80 -0.85 -31.36
C ALA A 42 7.39 -0.90 -30.74
N ALA A 43 6.71 0.25 -30.64
CA ALA A 43 5.33 0.33 -30.15
C ALA A 43 4.33 -0.29 -31.15
N ILE A 44 4.56 -0.11 -32.47
CA ILE A 44 3.76 -0.71 -33.53
C ILE A 44 3.93 -2.24 -33.54
N ASP A 45 5.18 -2.75 -33.50
CA ASP A 45 5.44 -4.19 -33.38
C ASP A 45 4.82 -4.78 -32.10
N ALA A 46 4.95 -4.07 -30.98
CA ALA A 46 4.34 -4.48 -29.73
C ALA A 46 2.81 -4.56 -29.84
N LEU A 47 2.16 -3.57 -30.47
CA LEU A 47 0.72 -3.56 -30.72
C LEU A 47 0.29 -4.80 -31.51
N ASP A 48 0.96 -5.07 -32.64
CA ASP A 48 0.65 -6.23 -33.49
C ASP A 48 0.86 -7.56 -32.74
N ARG A 49 1.96 -7.71 -32.02
CA ARG A 49 2.26 -8.90 -31.24
C ARG A 49 1.28 -9.11 -30.09
N MET A 50 0.87 -8.03 -29.42
CA MET A 50 -0.13 -8.11 -28.35
C MET A 50 -1.50 -8.48 -28.89
N ALA A 51 -1.91 -7.93 -30.03
CA ALA A 51 -3.14 -8.33 -30.71
C ALA A 51 -3.13 -9.81 -31.15
N GLN A 52 -1.99 -10.30 -31.63
CA GLN A 52 -1.86 -11.68 -32.11
C GLN A 52 -1.75 -12.71 -30.97
N LEU A 53 -1.03 -12.38 -29.90
CA LEU A 53 -0.62 -13.33 -28.86
C LEU A 53 -1.36 -13.13 -27.54
N GLY A 54 -1.95 -11.97 -27.28
CA GLY A 54 -2.81 -11.71 -26.13
C GLY A 54 -4.05 -12.60 -26.13
N ARG A 55 -4.72 -12.69 -24.98
CA ARG A 55 -6.00 -13.43 -24.82
C ARG A 55 -7.01 -12.69 -23.95
N GLY A 56 -6.72 -11.43 -23.66
CA GLY A 56 -7.47 -10.55 -22.78
C GLY A 56 -7.09 -9.10 -23.05
N PRO A 57 -7.57 -8.15 -22.25
CA PRO A 57 -7.45 -6.75 -22.55
C PRO A 57 -6.00 -6.29 -22.62
N PHE A 58 -5.69 -5.45 -23.60
CA PHE A 58 -4.35 -4.90 -23.77
C PHE A 58 -4.35 -3.44 -24.23
N GLY A 59 -3.20 -2.79 -24.17
CA GLY A 59 -3.11 -1.37 -24.50
C GLY A 59 -1.69 -0.81 -24.58
N LEU A 60 -1.63 0.50 -24.80
CA LEU A 60 -0.38 1.26 -24.89
C LEU A 60 -0.36 2.38 -23.85
N LYS A 61 0.82 2.62 -23.27
CA LYS A 61 1.12 3.82 -22.50
C LYS A 61 2.04 4.71 -23.32
N LEU A 62 1.60 5.94 -23.59
CA LEU A 62 2.24 6.87 -24.54
C LEU A 62 2.55 8.21 -23.87
N ASP A 63 3.77 8.72 -24.08
CA ASP A 63 4.23 10.07 -23.72
C ASP A 63 4.46 10.96 -24.95
N ALA A 64 4.46 10.37 -26.14
CA ALA A 64 4.40 11.03 -27.45
C ALA A 64 3.58 10.21 -28.45
N VAL A 65 3.02 10.87 -29.46
CA VAL A 65 2.32 10.23 -30.59
C VAL A 65 2.70 10.96 -31.87
N ASP A 66 3.28 10.24 -32.83
CA ASP A 66 3.50 10.74 -34.19
C ASP A 66 2.45 10.19 -35.17
N ASP A 67 2.49 10.69 -36.41
CA ASP A 67 1.53 10.30 -37.45
C ASP A 67 1.58 8.80 -37.77
N ALA A 68 2.77 8.18 -37.70
CA ALA A 68 2.96 6.76 -38.00
C ALA A 68 2.30 5.88 -36.94
N LEU A 69 2.53 6.16 -35.66
CA LEU A 69 1.90 5.44 -34.55
C LEU A 69 0.38 5.67 -34.55
N GLY A 70 -0.05 6.91 -34.78
CA GLY A 70 -1.48 7.24 -34.86
C GLY A 70 -2.18 6.45 -35.97
N ALA A 71 -1.59 6.40 -37.17
CA ALA A 71 -2.11 5.62 -38.29
C ALA A 71 -2.10 4.11 -38.02
N ALA A 72 -1.08 3.60 -37.33
CA ALA A 72 -1.03 2.19 -36.94
C ALA A 72 -2.14 1.81 -35.95
N ILE A 73 -2.40 2.67 -34.95
CA ILE A 73 -3.52 2.48 -34.02
C ILE A 73 -4.85 2.52 -34.77
N ASP A 74 -5.06 3.53 -35.63
CA ASP A 74 -6.28 3.68 -36.44
C ASP A 74 -6.50 2.42 -37.33
N GLY A 75 -5.46 1.96 -38.03
CA GLY A 75 -5.53 0.76 -38.87
C GLY A 75 -5.77 -0.54 -38.07
N ALA A 76 -5.19 -0.67 -36.88
CA ALA A 76 -5.43 -1.81 -36.00
C ALA A 76 -6.90 -1.85 -35.52
N LEU A 77 -7.47 -0.68 -35.17
CA LEU A 77 -8.87 -0.55 -34.78
C LEU A 77 -9.82 -0.91 -35.92
N GLU A 78 -9.56 -0.40 -37.13
CA GLU A 78 -10.34 -0.75 -38.34
C GLU A 78 -10.30 -2.27 -38.63
N ALA A 79 -9.16 -2.92 -38.35
CA ALA A 79 -8.99 -4.36 -38.50
C ALA A 79 -9.57 -5.20 -37.33
N GLY A 80 -10.23 -4.57 -36.34
CA GLY A 80 -10.77 -5.25 -35.16
C GLY A 80 -9.71 -5.86 -34.24
N ARG A 81 -8.47 -5.36 -34.32
CA ARG A 81 -7.29 -5.84 -33.59
C ARG A 81 -6.59 -4.72 -32.81
N GLY A 82 -7.26 -3.59 -32.64
CA GLY A 82 -6.73 -2.42 -31.93
C GLY A 82 -6.68 -2.62 -30.41
N PRO A 83 -6.05 -1.68 -29.69
CA PRO A 83 -5.93 -1.74 -28.24
C PRO A 83 -7.26 -1.46 -27.54
N ASP A 84 -7.52 -2.13 -26.41
CA ASP A 84 -8.66 -1.84 -25.53
C ASP A 84 -8.45 -0.57 -24.68
N TRP A 85 -7.18 -0.25 -24.42
CA TRP A 85 -6.76 0.83 -23.53
C TRP A 85 -5.65 1.68 -24.14
N LEU A 86 -5.79 3.00 -23.99
CA LEU A 86 -4.71 3.95 -24.18
C LEU A 86 -4.51 4.74 -22.91
N ILE A 87 -3.27 4.81 -22.46
CA ILE A 87 -2.86 5.58 -21.29
C ILE A 87 -1.99 6.72 -21.80
N LEU A 88 -2.46 7.94 -21.67
CA LEU A 88 -1.84 9.12 -22.28
C LEU A 88 -1.32 10.05 -21.21
N ASP A 89 -0.12 10.60 -21.40
CA ASP A 89 0.34 11.72 -20.59
C ASP A 89 -0.66 12.87 -20.70
N ALA A 90 -1.01 13.52 -19.58
CA ALA A 90 -2.01 14.60 -19.57
C ALA A 90 -1.79 15.68 -20.66
N PRO A 91 -0.56 16.15 -20.96
CA PRO A 91 -0.32 17.09 -22.06
C PRO A 91 -0.73 16.59 -23.46
N LEU A 92 -0.75 15.27 -23.69
CA LEU A 92 -1.18 14.70 -24.97
C LEU A 92 -2.67 14.83 -25.22
N LEU A 93 -3.49 15.00 -24.18
CA LEU A 93 -4.94 15.13 -24.34
C LEU A 93 -5.31 16.37 -25.16
N ASP A 94 -4.52 17.44 -25.01
CA ASP A 94 -4.72 18.68 -25.76
C ASP A 94 -4.11 18.60 -27.16
N SER A 95 -2.86 18.14 -27.27
CA SER A 95 -2.16 18.08 -28.56
C SER A 95 -2.75 17.02 -29.50
N GLN A 96 -3.36 15.95 -28.97
CA GLN A 96 -3.94 14.84 -29.73
C GLN A 96 -5.46 14.74 -29.60
N ARG A 97 -6.15 15.83 -29.24
CA ARG A 97 -7.60 15.87 -28.98
C ARG A 97 -8.44 15.19 -30.07
N ALA A 98 -8.13 15.43 -31.34
CA ALA A 98 -8.85 14.85 -32.46
C ALA A 98 -8.64 13.33 -32.55
N ALA A 99 -7.41 12.85 -32.35
CA ALA A 99 -7.11 11.42 -32.35
C ALA A 99 -7.77 10.70 -31.16
N VAL A 100 -7.69 11.28 -29.96
CA VAL A 100 -8.34 10.77 -28.76
C VAL A 100 -9.85 10.60 -28.96
N ALA A 101 -10.52 11.60 -29.54
CA ALA A 101 -11.96 11.52 -29.84
C ALA A 101 -12.28 10.40 -30.83
N ARG A 102 -11.45 10.21 -31.87
CA ARG A 102 -11.62 9.11 -32.84
C ARG A 102 -11.43 7.74 -32.18
N TRP A 103 -10.37 7.55 -31.40
CA TRP A 103 -10.11 6.27 -30.72
C TRP A 103 -11.22 5.91 -29.75
N ARG A 104 -11.75 6.88 -28.98
CA ARG A 104 -12.89 6.62 -28.10
C ARG A 104 -14.17 6.28 -28.86
N ALA A 105 -14.43 6.96 -29.99
CA ALA A 105 -15.54 6.60 -30.87
C ALA A 105 -15.40 5.18 -31.45
N ALA A 106 -14.18 4.68 -31.60
CA ALA A 106 -13.88 3.29 -31.99
C ALA A 106 -13.93 2.29 -30.82
N GLY A 107 -14.27 2.72 -29.60
CA GLY A 107 -14.44 1.85 -28.42
C GLY A 107 -13.22 1.73 -27.52
N VAL A 108 -12.13 2.46 -27.79
CA VAL A 108 -10.92 2.46 -26.95
C VAL A 108 -11.18 3.24 -25.66
N ARG A 109 -10.79 2.68 -24.51
CA ARG A 109 -10.82 3.40 -23.23
C ARG A 109 -9.55 4.19 -23.02
N VAL A 110 -9.68 5.46 -22.64
CA VAL A 110 -8.55 6.38 -22.49
C VAL A 110 -8.39 6.78 -21.03
N LEU A 111 -7.21 6.54 -20.47
CA LEU A 111 -6.83 7.05 -19.15
C LEU A 111 -5.78 8.15 -19.29
N ALA A 112 -5.91 9.22 -18.49
CA ALA A 112 -4.88 10.25 -18.41
C ALA A 112 -3.93 9.99 -17.25
N GLU A 113 -2.62 9.93 -17.52
CA GLU A 113 -1.60 9.88 -16.48
C GLU A 113 -1.30 11.29 -15.96
N VAL A 114 -1.42 11.45 -14.64
CA VAL A 114 -1.15 12.69 -13.91
C VAL A 114 -0.06 12.46 -12.88
N ARG A 115 0.88 13.41 -12.80
CA ARG A 115 2.07 13.36 -11.91
C ARG A 115 2.02 14.36 -10.76
N THR A 116 1.06 15.26 -10.82
CA THR A 116 0.84 16.33 -9.83
C THR A 116 -0.67 16.49 -9.63
N ALA A 117 -1.05 17.30 -8.64
CA ALA A 117 -2.43 17.70 -8.44
C ALA A 117 -2.81 18.94 -9.26
N ALA A 118 -2.05 19.30 -10.31
CA ALA A 118 -2.45 20.37 -11.22
C ALA A 118 -3.76 19.98 -11.93
N PRO A 119 -4.72 20.91 -12.09
CA PRO A 119 -5.95 20.61 -12.82
C PRO A 119 -5.63 20.27 -14.27
N LEU A 120 -6.40 19.35 -14.84
CA LEU A 120 -6.34 19.08 -16.28
C LEU A 120 -6.86 20.29 -17.07
N ALA A 121 -6.49 20.36 -18.35
CA ALA A 121 -7.02 21.38 -19.25
C ALA A 121 -8.55 21.31 -19.35
N ALA A 122 -9.17 22.47 -19.63
CA ALA A 122 -10.62 22.58 -19.69
C ALA A 122 -11.23 21.57 -20.69
N GLY A 123 -12.19 20.79 -20.22
CA GLY A 123 -12.87 19.75 -21.00
C GLY A 123 -12.08 18.44 -21.21
N ALA A 124 -10.85 18.32 -20.69
CA ALA A 124 -10.05 17.09 -20.81
C ALA A 124 -10.68 15.91 -20.05
N GLU A 125 -11.28 16.15 -18.88
CA GLU A 125 -11.96 15.09 -18.09
C GLU A 125 -13.12 14.43 -18.86
N ALA A 126 -13.85 15.19 -19.70
CA ALA A 126 -14.92 14.64 -20.53
C ALA A 126 -14.39 13.77 -21.69
N ALA A 127 -13.11 13.94 -22.05
CA ALA A 127 -12.45 13.25 -23.14
C ALA A 127 -11.78 11.93 -22.71
N ILE A 128 -11.87 11.55 -21.43
CA ILE A 128 -11.21 10.37 -20.86
C ILE A 128 -12.18 9.55 -19.99
N ASP A 129 -11.76 8.34 -19.63
CA ASP A 129 -12.54 7.38 -18.85
C ASP A 129 -12.02 7.21 -17.41
N GLY A 130 -10.90 7.85 -17.07
CA GLY A 130 -10.28 7.79 -15.74
C GLY A 130 -8.88 8.40 -15.69
N LEU A 131 -8.29 8.41 -14.50
CA LEU A 131 -6.93 8.93 -14.26
C LEU A 131 -6.00 7.83 -13.75
N VAL A 132 -4.78 7.78 -14.30
CA VAL A 132 -3.64 7.08 -13.69
C VAL A 132 -2.87 8.09 -12.85
N VAL A 133 -2.94 7.93 -11.53
CA VAL A 133 -2.27 8.79 -10.56
C VAL A 133 -0.87 8.25 -10.29
N LYS A 134 0.16 8.89 -10.87
CA LYS A 134 1.57 8.47 -10.78
C LYS A 134 2.31 9.21 -9.68
N GLY A 135 2.55 8.55 -8.55
CA GLY A 135 3.27 9.15 -7.43
C GLY A 135 4.79 9.11 -7.57
N ASN A 136 5.46 9.85 -6.69
CA ASN A 136 6.91 10.06 -6.70
C ASN A 136 7.73 8.76 -6.69
N GLU A 137 7.22 7.68 -6.11
CA GLU A 137 7.91 6.39 -6.00
C GLU A 137 7.91 5.54 -7.29
N ALA A 138 7.08 5.88 -8.27
CA ALA A 138 6.98 5.17 -9.56
C ALA A 138 8.22 5.42 -10.45
N PRO A 139 8.53 4.55 -11.44
CA PRO A 139 9.65 4.75 -12.37
C PRO A 139 9.39 5.87 -13.38
N GLY A 140 10.46 6.46 -13.93
CA GLY A 140 10.37 7.43 -15.02
C GLY A 140 10.04 8.85 -14.55
N LEU A 141 9.34 9.64 -15.36
CA LEU A 141 9.02 11.02 -14.99
C LEU A 141 7.95 11.04 -13.89
N VAL A 142 8.21 11.76 -12.81
CA VAL A 142 7.37 11.86 -11.60
C VAL A 142 7.34 13.28 -11.04
N GLY A 143 6.29 13.60 -10.28
CA GLY A 143 6.21 14.81 -9.46
C GLY A 143 6.72 14.60 -8.04
N GLU A 144 6.57 15.61 -7.19
CA GLU A 144 7.02 15.59 -5.79
C GLU A 144 6.13 14.74 -4.85
N ASP A 145 4.82 14.67 -5.10
CA ASP A 145 3.87 13.99 -4.20
C ASP A 145 4.02 12.46 -4.20
N ALA A 146 4.09 11.85 -3.01
CA ALA A 146 4.02 10.40 -2.88
C ALA A 146 2.63 9.88 -3.32
N SER A 147 2.54 8.63 -3.78
CA SER A 147 1.30 8.02 -4.28
C SER A 147 0.18 8.09 -3.23
N PHE A 148 0.51 7.88 -1.95
CA PHE A 148 -0.44 8.01 -0.84
C PHE A 148 -1.06 9.41 -0.75
N ILE A 149 -0.29 10.46 -1.00
CA ILE A 149 -0.74 11.85 -0.93
C ILE A 149 -1.45 12.28 -2.21
N LEU A 150 -0.86 11.96 -3.37
CA LEU A 150 -1.37 12.39 -4.66
C LEU A 150 -2.75 11.77 -4.94
N LEU A 151 -2.96 10.50 -4.55
CA LEU A 151 -4.27 9.85 -4.64
C LEU A 151 -5.34 10.60 -3.83
N GLN A 152 -5.02 11.01 -2.60
CA GLN A 152 -5.94 11.78 -1.75
C GLN A 152 -6.30 13.12 -2.38
N LYS A 153 -5.32 13.82 -2.99
CA LYS A 153 -5.57 15.08 -3.70
C LYS A 153 -6.55 14.90 -4.85
N TRP A 154 -6.40 13.83 -5.64
CA TRP A 154 -7.30 13.55 -6.75
C TRP A 154 -8.69 13.05 -6.31
N MET A 155 -8.77 12.26 -5.23
CA MET A 155 -10.05 11.85 -4.64
C MET A 155 -10.91 13.05 -4.19
N GLN A 156 -10.30 14.18 -3.83
CA GLN A 156 -11.01 15.41 -3.47
C GLN A 156 -11.39 16.28 -4.68
N ARG A 157 -10.81 16.01 -5.86
CA ARG A 157 -10.90 16.89 -7.04
C ARG A 157 -11.77 16.36 -8.16
N THR A 158 -11.86 15.05 -8.31
CA THR A 158 -12.57 14.43 -9.43
C THR A 158 -13.44 13.27 -8.97
N THR A 159 -14.47 12.97 -9.76
CA THR A 159 -15.28 11.75 -9.62
C THR A 159 -14.91 10.69 -10.65
N LEU A 160 -13.91 10.97 -11.51
CA LEU A 160 -13.41 10.00 -12.47
C LEU A 160 -12.80 8.78 -11.74
N PRO A 161 -12.89 7.57 -12.34
CA PRO A 161 -12.20 6.40 -11.81
C PRO A 161 -10.69 6.64 -11.67
N LEU A 162 -10.14 6.34 -10.49
CA LEU A 162 -8.72 6.52 -10.19
C LEU A 162 -7.98 5.18 -10.19
N VAL A 163 -6.85 5.14 -10.89
CA VAL A 163 -5.91 4.02 -10.95
C VAL A 163 -4.57 4.47 -10.36
N LEU A 164 -4.03 3.76 -9.39
CA LEU A 164 -2.75 4.13 -8.75
C LEU A 164 -1.54 3.58 -9.53
N ARG A 165 -0.53 4.42 -9.83
CA ARG A 165 0.78 3.98 -10.33
C ARG A 165 1.87 4.43 -9.35
N GLY A 166 2.53 3.45 -8.72
CA GLY A 166 3.54 3.68 -7.68
C GLY A 166 3.17 2.96 -6.38
N GLY A 167 4.00 2.00 -5.97
CA GLY A 167 3.88 1.32 -4.68
C GLY A 167 2.67 0.38 -4.54
N LEU A 168 2.14 -0.16 -5.64
CA LEU A 168 1.02 -1.10 -5.57
C LEU A 168 1.46 -2.46 -5.01
N THR A 169 0.82 -2.87 -3.92
CA THR A 169 0.94 -4.18 -3.27
C THR A 169 -0.45 -4.77 -3.03
N PRO A 170 -0.59 -6.06 -2.69
CA PRO A 170 -1.88 -6.61 -2.29
C PRO A 170 -2.57 -5.78 -1.18
N GLN A 171 -1.79 -5.33 -0.19
CA GLN A 171 -2.31 -4.52 0.92
C GLN A 171 -2.73 -3.13 0.47
N VAL A 172 -1.93 -2.48 -0.40
CA VAL A 172 -2.26 -1.15 -0.95
C VAL A 172 -3.48 -1.23 -1.87
N ALA A 173 -3.59 -2.26 -2.72
CA ALA A 173 -4.74 -2.47 -3.57
C ALA A 173 -6.05 -2.54 -2.76
N ALA A 174 -6.06 -3.34 -1.69
CA ALA A 174 -7.19 -3.42 -0.78
C ALA A 174 -7.48 -2.07 -0.08
N ALA A 175 -6.44 -1.38 0.37
CA ALA A 175 -6.56 -0.10 1.07
C ALA A 175 -7.16 1.00 0.20
N ILE A 176 -6.69 1.15 -1.05
CA ILE A 176 -7.19 2.19 -1.96
C ILE A 176 -8.56 1.83 -2.54
N GLN A 177 -8.83 0.55 -2.75
CA GLN A 177 -10.15 0.07 -3.19
C GLN A 177 -11.21 0.35 -2.13
N ALA A 178 -10.88 0.16 -0.85
CA ALA A 178 -11.75 0.50 0.26
C ALA A 178 -12.06 2.01 0.36
N GLN A 179 -11.35 2.86 -0.41
CA GLN A 179 -11.61 4.30 -0.56
C GLN A 179 -12.10 4.68 -1.96
N GLY A 180 -12.46 3.72 -2.82
CA GLY A 180 -13.09 3.96 -4.12
C GLY A 180 -12.14 4.01 -5.32
N ALA A 181 -10.83 3.77 -5.15
CA ALA A 181 -9.95 3.60 -6.31
C ALA A 181 -10.30 2.30 -7.05
N VAL A 182 -10.27 2.33 -8.39
CA VAL A 182 -10.78 1.22 -9.22
C VAL A 182 -9.68 0.29 -9.74
N GLY A 183 -8.41 0.64 -9.53
CA GLY A 183 -7.31 -0.16 -10.04
C GLY A 183 -5.93 0.32 -9.63
N GLY A 184 -4.92 -0.43 -10.07
CA GLY A 184 -3.52 -0.09 -9.86
C GLY A 184 -2.60 -0.68 -10.92
N VAL A 185 -1.38 -0.14 -10.99
CA VAL A 185 -0.33 -0.54 -11.93
C VAL A 185 0.74 -1.39 -11.24
N LEU A 186 1.07 -2.55 -11.83
CA LEU A 186 2.27 -3.33 -11.53
C LEU A 186 3.35 -3.08 -12.58
N GLU A 187 4.56 -2.77 -12.14
CA GLU A 187 5.70 -2.48 -13.03
C GLU A 187 7.00 -2.99 -12.40
N SER A 188 7.74 -2.17 -11.63
CA SER A 188 9.09 -2.50 -11.16
C SER A 188 9.15 -3.72 -10.22
N GLN A 189 8.06 -4.02 -9.50
CA GLN A 189 7.96 -5.22 -8.66
C GLN A 189 7.94 -6.54 -9.43
N LEU A 190 7.78 -6.52 -10.76
CA LEU A 190 7.70 -7.72 -11.60
C LEU A 190 9.04 -8.08 -12.26
N LEU A 191 10.08 -7.25 -12.12
CA LEU A 191 11.35 -7.37 -12.87
C LEU A 191 12.09 -8.70 -12.69
N MET A 192 11.82 -9.42 -11.60
CA MET A 192 12.46 -10.70 -11.29
C MET A 192 11.68 -11.92 -11.79
N LEU A 193 10.47 -11.74 -12.33
CA LEU A 193 9.68 -12.82 -12.91
C LEU A 193 10.32 -13.34 -14.21
N ASP A 194 9.91 -14.55 -14.60
CA ASP A 194 10.46 -15.23 -15.78
C ASP A 194 9.88 -14.63 -17.08
N GLU A 195 8.72 -13.98 -17.01
CA GLU A 195 8.08 -13.27 -18.11
C GLU A 195 8.81 -11.97 -18.50
N VAL A 196 9.74 -11.50 -17.66
CA VAL A 196 10.56 -10.30 -17.92
C VAL A 196 11.94 -10.70 -18.41
N ARG A 197 12.29 -10.28 -19.63
CA ARG A 197 13.59 -10.57 -20.24
C ARG A 197 14.53 -9.38 -20.06
N ILE A 198 15.44 -9.50 -19.09
CA ILE A 198 16.50 -8.54 -18.82
C ILE A 198 17.86 -9.25 -18.75
N ALA A 199 18.93 -8.54 -19.08
CA ALA A 199 20.28 -9.09 -19.04
C ALA A 199 20.66 -9.59 -17.63
N ASP A 200 21.48 -10.64 -17.55
CA ASP A 200 21.88 -11.27 -16.28
C ASP A 200 22.54 -10.30 -15.30
N GLY A 201 23.32 -9.33 -15.81
CA GLY A 201 23.94 -8.29 -15.00
C GLY A 201 22.91 -7.37 -14.33
N VAL A 202 21.86 -7.01 -15.05
CA VAL A 202 20.73 -6.23 -14.52
C VAL A 202 19.95 -7.06 -13.51
N ARG A 203 19.61 -8.33 -13.84
CA ARG A 203 18.87 -9.23 -12.95
C ARG A 203 19.59 -9.43 -11.60
N LYS A 204 20.90 -9.68 -11.62
CA LYS A 204 21.73 -9.78 -10.41
C LYS A 204 21.72 -8.51 -9.56
N SER A 205 21.63 -7.35 -10.21
CA SER A 205 21.56 -6.05 -9.53
C SER A 205 20.20 -5.83 -8.88
N VAL A 206 19.12 -6.14 -9.59
CA VAL A 206 17.72 -6.00 -9.13
C VAL A 206 17.44 -6.88 -7.92
N ALA A 207 17.93 -8.12 -7.89
CA ALA A 207 17.69 -9.09 -6.82
C ALA A 207 18.10 -8.63 -5.39
N ARG A 208 18.86 -7.54 -5.26
CA ARG A 208 19.40 -7.06 -3.97
C ARG A 208 18.86 -5.68 -3.57
N LEU A 209 18.00 -5.07 -4.37
CA LEU A 209 17.51 -3.71 -4.13
C LEU A 209 16.53 -3.65 -2.96
N SER A 210 16.51 -2.53 -2.26
CA SER A 210 15.50 -2.18 -1.24
C SER A 210 14.61 -1.02 -1.67
N GLY A 211 14.74 -0.53 -2.90
CA GLY A 211 14.05 0.65 -3.41
C GLY A 211 14.74 1.97 -3.05
N SER A 212 15.55 1.99 -1.99
CA SER A 212 16.35 3.14 -1.55
C SER A 212 17.44 3.55 -2.53
N GLU A 213 17.84 2.64 -3.42
CA GLU A 213 18.82 2.87 -4.49
C GLU A 213 18.21 3.62 -5.69
N THR A 214 16.89 3.82 -5.71
CA THR A 214 16.22 4.61 -6.75
C THR A 214 16.17 6.07 -6.30
N VAL A 215 16.63 6.98 -7.15
CA VAL A 215 16.73 8.41 -6.83
C VAL A 215 15.90 9.22 -7.80
N ALA A 216 15.35 10.33 -7.31
CA ALA A 216 14.66 11.33 -8.11
C ALA A 216 15.64 12.44 -8.45
N VAL A 217 15.98 12.60 -9.74
CA VAL A 217 16.84 13.68 -10.25
C VAL A 217 15.98 14.67 -11.03
N GLY A 218 16.20 15.97 -10.83
CA GLY A 218 15.48 17.01 -11.55
C GLY A 218 15.54 18.33 -10.83
N ASP A 219 14.49 19.13 -10.99
CA ASP A 219 14.39 20.44 -10.38
C ASP A 219 13.62 20.38 -9.05
N GLY A 220 14.37 20.56 -7.96
CA GLY A 220 13.85 20.48 -6.60
C GLY A 220 12.85 21.58 -6.25
N GLU A 221 12.89 22.70 -6.97
CA GLU A 221 12.02 23.85 -6.75
C GLU A 221 10.65 23.67 -7.43
N SER A 222 10.63 23.26 -8.71
CA SER A 222 9.37 22.95 -9.40
C SER A 222 8.75 21.61 -9.01
N GLY A 223 9.52 20.69 -8.41
CA GLY A 223 9.06 19.35 -8.05
C GLY A 223 8.96 18.41 -9.25
N GLU A 224 9.71 18.68 -10.31
CA GLU A 224 9.76 17.88 -11.54
C GLU A 224 10.98 16.97 -11.53
N TYR A 225 10.75 15.66 -11.48
CA TYR A 225 11.83 14.68 -11.38
C TYR A 225 11.72 13.56 -12.40
N LEU A 226 12.85 12.88 -12.57
CA LEU A 226 13.01 11.60 -13.22
C LEU A 226 13.52 10.60 -12.16
N ARG A 227 12.78 9.52 -11.92
CA ARG A 227 13.18 8.44 -11.01
C ARG A 227 13.90 7.32 -11.76
N ILE A 228 15.14 7.05 -11.37
CA ILE A 228 16.00 6.00 -11.95
C ILE A 228 16.77 5.23 -10.87
N LEU A 229 17.24 4.03 -11.24
CA LEU A 229 18.16 3.25 -10.42
C LEU A 229 19.58 3.83 -10.47
N VAL A 230 20.17 4.09 -9.31
CA VAL A 230 21.55 4.58 -9.20
C VAL A 230 22.34 3.72 -8.23
N ARG A 231 23.49 3.21 -8.69
CA ARG A 231 24.39 2.37 -7.89
C ARG A 231 25.87 2.66 -8.19
N PRO A 232 26.77 2.25 -7.28
CA PRO A 232 28.18 2.16 -7.62
C PRO A 232 28.38 1.31 -8.89
N GLY A 233 29.15 1.83 -9.85
CA GLY A 233 29.38 1.20 -11.16
C GLY A 233 28.36 1.53 -12.25
N PHE A 234 27.30 2.30 -11.95
CA PHE A 234 26.30 2.74 -12.93
C PHE A 234 26.67 4.15 -13.40
N ASP A 235 27.72 4.25 -14.22
CA ASP A 235 28.38 5.51 -14.54
C ASP A 235 27.48 6.47 -15.33
N ALA A 236 26.65 5.96 -16.24
CA ALA A 236 25.68 6.77 -16.97
C ALA A 236 24.63 7.37 -16.02
N ALA A 237 24.07 6.55 -15.13
CA ALA A 237 23.07 6.99 -14.16
C ALA A 237 23.63 8.02 -13.17
N ARG A 238 24.86 7.83 -12.67
CA ARG A 238 25.53 8.80 -11.79
C ARG A 238 25.82 10.12 -12.49
N ARG A 239 26.20 10.07 -13.78
CA ARG A 239 26.40 11.27 -14.59
C ARG A 239 25.07 12.02 -14.78
N LEU A 240 23.99 11.30 -15.07
CA LEU A 240 22.65 11.90 -15.18
C LEU A 240 22.21 12.55 -13.87
N VAL A 241 22.49 11.97 -12.69
CA VAL A 241 22.18 12.60 -11.40
C VAL A 241 22.85 13.98 -11.27
N SER A 242 24.12 14.09 -11.68
CA SER A 242 24.88 15.33 -11.60
C SER A 242 24.41 16.36 -12.63
N GLU A 243 24.23 15.93 -13.88
CA GLU A 243 23.86 16.81 -15.01
C GLU A 243 22.37 17.17 -15.04
N GLY A 244 21.52 16.31 -14.47
CA GLY A 244 20.06 16.44 -14.48
C GLY A 244 19.49 17.28 -13.34
N GLU A 245 20.26 17.56 -12.29
CA GLU A 245 19.82 18.44 -11.20
C GLU A 245 19.59 19.87 -11.72
N GLY A 246 18.38 20.37 -11.48
CA GLY A 246 17.86 21.65 -11.97
C GLY A 246 17.16 21.56 -13.33
N LEU A 247 17.08 20.38 -13.94
CA LEU A 247 16.34 20.18 -15.20
C LEU A 247 14.86 19.85 -14.93
N ARG A 248 14.00 20.39 -15.80
CA ARG A 248 12.55 20.12 -15.83
C ARG A 248 12.23 18.90 -16.70
N TRP A 249 10.97 18.44 -16.70
CA TRP A 249 10.59 17.18 -17.37
C TRP A 249 10.99 17.10 -18.84
N ASP A 250 10.81 18.16 -19.64
CA ASP A 250 11.17 18.13 -21.07
C ASP A 250 12.65 17.81 -21.28
N ALA A 251 13.53 18.52 -20.56
CA ALA A 251 14.97 18.32 -20.63
C ALA A 251 15.39 16.96 -20.03
N LEU A 252 14.73 16.50 -18.96
CA LEU A 252 14.98 15.17 -18.40
C LEU A 252 14.56 14.06 -19.36
N ARG A 253 13.42 14.23 -20.04
CA ARG A 253 12.93 13.30 -21.07
C ARG A 253 13.94 13.15 -22.19
N GLU A 254 14.46 14.26 -22.72
CA GLU A 254 15.49 14.26 -23.77
C GLU A 254 16.76 13.51 -23.33
N ARG A 255 17.14 13.61 -22.05
CA ARG A 255 18.35 12.96 -21.52
C ARG A 255 18.21 11.45 -21.39
N ILE A 256 17.02 10.95 -21.09
CA ILE A 256 16.77 9.51 -20.92
C ILE A 256 16.31 8.84 -22.21
N ALA A 257 15.69 9.57 -23.14
CA ALA A 257 15.25 9.04 -24.43
C ALA A 257 16.41 8.36 -25.19
N GLY A 258 16.23 7.08 -25.53
CA GLY A 258 17.27 6.26 -26.18
C GLY A 258 18.43 5.82 -25.26
N GLY A 259 18.41 6.20 -23.99
CA GLY A 259 19.46 5.90 -22.99
C GLY A 259 19.10 4.81 -21.98
N THR A 260 17.90 4.22 -22.02
CA THR A 260 17.44 3.23 -21.01
C THR A 260 18.35 2.01 -20.91
N GLY A 261 18.79 1.45 -22.05
CA GLY A 261 19.93 0.52 -22.12
C GLY A 261 19.83 -0.72 -21.22
N TRP A 262 18.72 -1.46 -21.25
CA TRP A 262 18.45 -2.65 -20.42
C TRP A 262 19.40 -3.85 -20.63
N GLU A 263 20.28 -3.79 -21.63
CA GLU A 263 21.31 -4.79 -21.92
C GLU A 263 22.56 -4.67 -21.02
N ASP A 264 22.86 -3.46 -20.52
CA ASP A 264 24.05 -3.18 -19.71
C ASP A 264 23.75 -2.16 -18.60
N ALA A 265 23.68 -2.64 -17.36
CA ALA A 265 23.41 -1.83 -16.18
C ALA A 265 24.43 -0.68 -15.96
N ALA A 266 25.68 -0.83 -16.41
CA ALA A 266 26.69 0.22 -16.23
C ALA A 266 26.46 1.43 -17.16
N ARG A 267 25.84 1.18 -18.31
CA ARG A 267 25.62 2.17 -19.38
C ARG A 267 24.16 2.62 -19.50
N GLY A 268 23.21 1.81 -19.03
CA GLY A 268 21.79 2.10 -19.10
C GLY A 268 21.28 3.07 -18.02
N LEU A 269 20.30 3.88 -18.41
CA LEU A 269 19.51 4.75 -17.54
C LEU A 269 18.20 4.04 -17.19
N LEU A 270 18.25 3.12 -16.23
CA LEU A 270 17.12 2.24 -15.92
C LEU A 270 16.03 2.98 -15.12
N PRO A 271 14.84 3.26 -15.70
CA PRO A 271 13.72 3.85 -14.98
C PRO A 271 13.08 2.76 -14.11
N ILE A 272 13.46 2.72 -12.84
CA ILE A 272 13.03 1.73 -11.85
C ILE A 272 12.53 2.48 -10.62
N GLY A 273 11.31 2.15 -10.17
CA GLY A 273 10.66 2.73 -9.01
C GLY A 273 11.04 2.04 -7.70
N GLN A 274 10.64 2.63 -6.57
CA GLN A 274 10.97 2.11 -5.23
C GLN A 274 10.36 0.72 -4.96
N GLU A 275 9.23 0.42 -5.61
CA GLU A 275 8.55 -0.88 -5.62
C GLU A 275 9.41 -2.05 -6.11
N VAL A 276 10.59 -1.80 -6.71
CA VAL A 276 11.58 -2.85 -6.96
C VAL A 276 12.00 -3.59 -5.68
N ALA A 277 11.78 -2.99 -4.50
CA ALA A 277 11.95 -3.62 -3.19
C ALA A 277 11.21 -4.96 -3.06
N PHE A 278 10.12 -5.17 -3.80
CA PHE A 278 9.31 -6.39 -3.75
C PHE A 278 9.77 -7.49 -4.72
N ALA A 279 10.58 -7.15 -5.74
CA ALA A 279 10.77 -8.01 -6.91
C ALA A 279 11.32 -9.41 -6.57
N GLU A 280 12.40 -9.49 -5.80
CA GLU A 280 12.98 -10.78 -5.41
C GLU A 280 12.06 -11.56 -4.46
N ALA A 281 11.49 -10.88 -3.46
CA ALA A 281 10.62 -11.51 -2.48
C ALA A 281 9.36 -12.10 -3.15
N TRP A 282 8.75 -11.38 -4.08
CA TRP A 282 7.55 -11.83 -4.78
C TRP A 282 7.83 -12.94 -5.78
N ARG A 283 8.98 -12.92 -6.46
CA ARG A 283 9.41 -14.08 -7.27
C ARG A 283 9.44 -15.35 -6.42
N ARG A 284 9.99 -15.27 -5.20
CA ARG A 284 10.07 -16.43 -4.29
C ARG A 284 8.71 -16.82 -3.70
N ARG A 285 7.88 -15.83 -3.34
CA ARG A 285 6.60 -16.06 -2.64
C ARG A 285 5.47 -16.49 -3.58
N HIS A 286 5.38 -15.89 -4.76
CA HIS A 286 4.25 -16.08 -5.69
C HIS A 286 4.64 -16.84 -6.97
N GLY A 287 5.93 -16.88 -7.31
CA GLY A 287 6.48 -17.64 -8.45
C GLY A 287 6.17 -17.09 -9.84
N SER A 288 4.97 -16.53 -10.04
CA SER A 288 4.46 -16.12 -11.35
C SER A 288 3.60 -14.86 -11.26
N LEU A 289 3.35 -14.21 -12.41
CA LEU A 289 2.44 -13.07 -12.48
C LEU A 289 1.02 -13.45 -12.01
N ARG A 290 0.51 -14.62 -12.40
CA ARG A 290 -0.81 -15.09 -11.97
C ARG A 290 -0.91 -15.25 -10.45
N GLY A 291 0.16 -15.73 -9.79
CA GLY A 291 0.20 -15.83 -8.34
C GLY A 291 0.12 -14.47 -7.63
N ILE A 292 0.75 -13.44 -8.21
CA ILE A 292 0.69 -12.06 -7.70
C ILE A 292 -0.71 -11.47 -7.90
N LEU A 293 -1.32 -11.66 -9.07
CA LEU A 293 -2.68 -11.20 -9.34
C LEU A 293 -3.70 -11.84 -8.38
N ALA A 294 -3.58 -13.14 -8.14
CA ALA A 294 -4.41 -13.85 -7.17
C ALA A 294 -4.24 -13.28 -5.76
N ALA A 295 -3.01 -12.99 -5.34
CA ALA A 295 -2.76 -12.38 -4.03
C ALA A 295 -3.38 -10.98 -3.89
N ILE A 296 -3.41 -10.19 -4.98
CA ILE A 296 -4.12 -8.90 -5.00
C ILE A 296 -5.63 -9.10 -4.86
N ASP A 297 -6.22 -10.01 -5.63
CA ASP A 297 -7.65 -10.31 -5.56
C ASP A 297 -8.05 -10.80 -4.15
N ASP A 298 -7.27 -11.71 -3.57
CA ASP A 298 -7.47 -12.22 -2.21
C ASP A 298 -7.40 -11.09 -1.17
N ALA A 299 -6.42 -10.20 -1.28
CA ALA A 299 -6.27 -9.09 -0.36
C ALA A 299 -7.41 -8.08 -0.48
N VAL A 300 -7.83 -7.72 -1.71
CA VAL A 300 -8.98 -6.83 -1.96
C VAL A 300 -10.27 -7.43 -1.39
N ALA A 301 -10.45 -8.75 -1.50
CA ALA A 301 -11.61 -9.43 -0.96
C ALA A 301 -11.59 -9.54 0.58
N ALA A 302 -10.43 -9.80 1.19
CA ALA A 302 -10.33 -10.19 2.59
C ALA A 302 -10.00 -9.03 3.55
N LEU A 303 -9.02 -8.18 3.22
CA LEU A 303 -8.45 -7.23 4.19
C LEU A 303 -9.45 -6.17 4.68
N PRO A 304 -10.34 -5.60 3.85
CA PRO A 304 -11.36 -4.69 4.35
C PRO A 304 -12.29 -5.38 5.37
N GLY A 305 -12.58 -6.67 5.19
CA GLY A 305 -13.39 -7.45 6.11
C GLY A 305 -12.73 -7.65 7.47
N LEU A 306 -11.39 -7.73 7.55
CA LEU A 306 -10.66 -7.88 8.82
C LEU A 306 -10.78 -6.65 9.72
N VAL A 307 -11.00 -5.47 9.15
CA VAL A 307 -11.13 -4.21 9.90
C VAL A 307 -12.59 -3.79 10.09
N ARG A 308 -13.52 -4.33 9.29
CA ARG A 308 -14.97 -4.18 9.49
C ARG A 308 -15.38 -4.89 10.79
N GLY A 309 -15.77 -4.12 11.80
CA GLY A 309 -16.22 -4.62 13.10
C GLY A 309 -15.15 -4.62 14.19
N GLN A 310 -13.87 -4.67 13.84
CA GLN A 310 -12.77 -4.47 14.78
C GLN A 310 -11.73 -3.51 14.20
N PRO A 311 -12.04 -2.20 14.10
CA PRO A 311 -11.09 -1.21 13.60
C PRO A 311 -9.78 -1.26 14.38
N VAL A 312 -8.65 -1.13 13.68
CA VAL A 312 -7.31 -1.17 14.28
C VAL A 312 -7.09 0.08 15.14
N LEU A 313 -7.45 1.25 14.60
CA LEU A 313 -7.32 2.53 15.27
C LEU A 313 -8.65 2.93 15.93
N ARG A 314 -8.88 2.40 17.13
CA ARG A 314 -10.10 2.65 17.92
C ARG A 314 -9.80 2.97 19.37
N GLU A 315 -10.77 3.61 20.02
CA GLU A 315 -10.78 3.79 21.47
C GLU A 315 -10.59 2.46 22.19
N ASP A 316 -9.76 2.47 23.24
CA ASP A 316 -9.40 1.29 24.04
C ASP A 316 -8.93 0.10 23.17
N GLY A 317 -8.29 0.39 22.04
CA GLY A 317 -7.63 -0.60 21.19
C GLY A 317 -6.40 -1.23 21.87
N PRO A 318 -5.82 -2.31 21.29
CA PRO A 318 -4.68 -3.00 21.86
C PRO A 318 -3.49 -2.08 22.17
N LEU A 319 -3.13 -1.19 21.23
CA LEU A 319 -2.05 -0.25 21.46
C LEU A 319 -2.46 0.86 22.44
N ALA A 320 -3.67 1.42 22.36
CA ALA A 320 -4.15 2.44 23.30
C ALA A 320 -4.01 1.99 24.77
N ARG A 321 -4.43 0.74 25.05
CA ARG A 321 -4.26 0.11 26.38
C ARG A 321 -2.80 -0.06 26.77
N ALA A 322 -1.93 -0.42 25.82
CA ALA A 322 -0.49 -0.52 26.08
C ALA A 322 0.12 0.86 26.40
N LEU A 323 -0.30 1.90 25.67
CA LEU A 323 0.11 3.29 25.86
C LEU A 323 -0.43 3.89 27.17
N GLY A 324 -1.54 3.38 27.71
CA GLY A 324 -2.26 4.00 28.81
C GLY A 324 -3.07 5.22 28.36
N THR A 325 -3.46 5.25 27.09
CA THR A 325 -4.17 6.36 26.44
C THR A 325 -5.54 5.91 25.94
N ARG A 326 -6.40 6.86 25.61
CA ARG A 326 -7.73 6.59 25.04
C ARG A 326 -7.62 6.04 23.62
N TYR A 327 -6.75 6.65 22.80
CA TYR A 327 -6.56 6.29 21.40
C TYR A 327 -5.14 5.80 21.12
N PRO A 328 -4.95 4.93 20.11
CA PRO A 328 -3.64 4.46 19.66
C PRO A 328 -2.94 5.51 18.77
N ILE A 329 -2.90 6.75 19.26
CA ILE A 329 -2.35 7.92 18.58
C ILE A 329 -1.18 8.44 19.40
N VAL A 330 -0.08 8.72 18.72
CA VAL A 330 1.10 9.39 19.28
C VAL A 330 1.30 10.72 18.56
N GLN A 331 1.44 11.81 19.30
CA GLN A 331 1.92 13.08 18.75
C GLN A 331 3.44 12.99 18.65
N GLY A 332 3.99 12.92 17.43
CA GLY A 332 5.43 12.75 17.22
C GLY A 332 6.24 13.96 17.66
N PRO A 333 7.45 13.79 18.24
CA PRO A 333 8.24 14.91 18.76
C PRO A 333 8.64 15.89 17.65
N MET A 334 8.23 17.16 17.78
CA MET A 334 8.49 18.21 16.81
C MET A 334 9.36 19.30 17.44
N THR A 335 10.63 19.38 17.02
CA THR A 335 11.60 20.37 17.49
C THR A 335 11.04 21.80 17.40
N ARG A 336 11.12 22.58 18.48
CA ARG A 336 10.56 23.95 18.59
C ARG A 336 9.04 24.06 18.50
N VAL A 337 8.33 22.93 18.50
CA VAL A 337 6.86 22.89 18.51
C VAL A 337 6.40 22.16 19.77
N SER A 338 6.73 20.87 19.91
CA SER A 338 6.40 20.07 21.10
C SER A 338 7.46 20.17 22.20
N ASP A 339 8.16 21.31 22.27
CA ASP A 339 8.98 21.72 23.43
C ASP A 339 8.15 22.59 24.40
N THR A 340 6.84 22.32 24.49
CA THR A 340 5.85 23.10 25.24
C THR A 340 4.91 22.17 26.03
N ALA A 341 4.92 22.30 27.36
CA ALA A 341 4.18 21.41 28.26
C ALA A 341 2.65 21.56 28.14
N GLU A 342 2.17 22.78 27.91
CA GLU A 342 0.75 23.09 27.72
C GLU A 342 0.18 22.41 26.46
N PHE A 343 0.99 22.27 25.41
CA PHE A 343 0.59 21.54 24.21
C PHE A 343 0.52 20.03 24.48
N ALA A 344 1.50 19.49 25.22
CA ALA A 344 1.49 18.10 25.65
C ALA A 344 0.24 17.77 26.50
N LEU A 345 -0.17 18.69 27.38
CA LEU A 345 -1.42 18.57 28.14
C LEU A 345 -2.63 18.49 27.22
N ALA A 346 -2.75 19.40 26.25
CA ALA A 346 -3.88 19.41 25.31
C ALA A 346 -3.99 18.10 24.51
N VAL A 347 -2.86 17.54 24.06
CA VAL A 347 -2.80 16.24 23.38
C VAL A 347 -3.24 15.10 24.31
N ALA A 348 -2.77 15.09 25.57
CA ALA A 348 -3.12 14.07 26.55
C ALA A 348 -4.59 14.12 26.96
N GLU A 349 -5.16 15.32 27.14
CA GLU A 349 -6.58 15.52 27.43
C GLU A 349 -7.47 15.07 26.27
N ALA A 350 -7.00 15.23 25.03
CA ALA A 350 -7.65 14.69 23.85
C ALA A 350 -7.40 13.18 23.64
N GLY A 351 -6.69 12.52 24.56
CA GLY A 351 -6.61 11.06 24.65
C GLY A 351 -5.48 10.39 23.85
N ALA A 352 -4.49 11.13 23.35
CA ALA A 352 -3.30 10.60 22.67
C ALA A 352 -2.06 10.67 23.57
N LEU A 353 -0.97 10.01 23.17
CA LEU A 353 0.33 10.09 23.86
C LEU A 353 1.11 11.33 23.36
N PRO A 354 1.38 12.34 24.21
CA PRO A 354 2.25 13.46 23.84
C PRO A 354 3.74 13.09 23.93
N MET A 355 4.54 13.63 23.00
CA MET A 355 6.00 13.46 22.99
C MET A 355 6.72 14.81 23.06
N ILE A 356 7.47 15.02 24.13
CA ILE A 356 8.28 16.23 24.35
C ILE A 356 9.55 16.14 23.51
N ALA A 357 9.74 17.09 22.60
CA ALA A 357 10.93 17.13 21.76
C ALA A 357 12.13 17.75 22.52
N PHE A 358 13.16 16.96 22.79
CA PHE A 358 14.38 17.49 23.41
C PHE A 358 15.23 18.26 22.41
N ALA A 359 15.34 17.74 21.18
CA ALA A 359 16.23 18.30 20.17
C ALA A 359 17.64 18.54 20.74
N LEU A 360 18.08 19.81 20.79
CA LEU A 360 19.36 20.24 21.36
C LEU A 360 19.20 20.97 22.71
N LEU A 361 18.11 20.71 23.45
CA LEU A 361 17.91 21.25 24.80
C LEU A 361 18.82 20.53 25.80
N GLU A 362 19.40 21.30 26.71
CA GLU A 362 20.32 20.83 27.76
C GLU A 362 20.17 21.65 29.05
N GLY A 363 20.77 21.17 30.14
CA GLY A 363 20.84 21.83 31.44
C GLY A 363 19.49 22.30 32.00
N GLN A 364 19.51 23.51 32.56
CA GLN A 364 18.37 24.10 33.28
C GLN A 364 17.15 24.39 32.38
N THR A 365 17.35 24.50 31.06
CA THR A 365 16.22 24.70 30.14
C THR A 365 15.42 23.42 29.98
N LEU A 366 16.09 22.30 29.78
CA LEU A 366 15.45 20.98 29.73
C LEU A 366 14.79 20.64 31.07
N GLN A 367 15.48 20.87 32.18
CA GLN A 367 14.95 20.60 33.51
C GLN A 367 13.62 21.34 33.77
N ARG A 368 13.56 22.66 33.49
CA ARG A 368 12.34 23.44 33.66
C ARG A 368 11.17 22.96 32.79
N LEU A 369 11.47 22.53 31.56
CA LEU A 369 10.46 21.95 30.66
C LEU A 369 9.87 20.66 31.25
N LEU A 370 10.71 19.78 31.78
CA LEU A 370 10.27 18.52 32.37
C LEU A 370 9.53 18.73 33.70
N GLU A 371 10.00 19.63 34.58
CA GLU A 371 9.28 20.02 35.80
C GLU A 371 7.88 20.52 35.50
N ARG A 372 7.75 21.38 34.48
CA ARG A 372 6.45 21.89 34.03
C ARG A 372 5.58 20.78 33.42
N THR A 373 6.17 19.88 32.65
CA THR A 373 5.47 18.76 32.00
C THR A 373 4.90 17.79 33.02
N GLU A 374 5.70 17.35 33.99
CA GLU A 374 5.27 16.46 35.07
C GLU A 374 4.17 17.11 35.92
N ALA A 375 4.32 18.40 36.26
CA ALA A 375 3.32 19.13 37.03
C ALA A 375 1.96 19.24 36.32
N LEU A 376 1.94 19.41 34.99
CA LEU A 376 0.69 19.53 34.22
C LEU A 376 0.05 18.18 33.90
N LEU A 377 0.85 17.19 33.52
CA LEU A 377 0.33 15.88 33.10
C LEU A 377 -0.03 14.98 34.28
N ALA A 378 0.56 15.21 35.45
CA ALA A 378 0.39 14.40 36.64
C ALA A 378 0.62 12.91 36.31
N GLU A 379 -0.35 12.04 36.59
CA GLU A 379 -0.26 10.60 36.35
C GLU A 379 -0.49 10.18 34.88
N ARG A 380 -0.78 11.12 33.97
CA ARG A 380 -1.02 10.78 32.55
C ARG A 380 0.30 10.37 31.88
N PRO A 381 0.29 9.34 31.00
CA PRO A 381 1.51 8.94 30.31
C PRO A 381 1.96 10.00 29.31
N TRP A 382 3.27 10.16 29.22
CA TRP A 382 3.95 11.00 28.22
C TRP A 382 5.31 10.43 27.89
N GLY A 383 5.89 10.89 26.79
CA GLY A 383 7.21 10.46 26.37
C GLY A 383 8.15 11.58 25.92
N ILE A 384 9.37 11.19 25.61
CA ILE A 384 10.46 12.08 25.17
C ILE A 384 10.95 11.72 23.78
N GLY A 385 11.37 12.72 23.01
CA GLY A 385 11.95 12.57 21.68
C GLY A 385 13.43 12.91 21.66
N LEU A 386 14.26 11.95 21.24
CA LEU A 386 15.71 12.04 21.19
C LEU A 386 16.22 11.95 19.74
N LEU A 387 17.33 12.63 19.46
CA LEU A 387 18.04 12.53 18.18
C LEU A 387 19.12 11.46 18.31
N GLY A 388 18.99 10.33 17.61
CA GLY A 388 19.93 9.21 17.70
C GLY A 388 21.35 9.53 17.22
N PHE A 389 21.49 10.61 16.44
CA PHE A 389 22.75 11.14 15.90
C PHE A 389 23.34 12.30 16.73
N ALA A 390 22.68 12.72 17.81
CA ALA A 390 23.23 13.74 18.70
C ALA A 390 24.54 13.25 19.38
N PRO A 391 25.45 14.16 19.77
CA PRO A 391 26.65 13.79 20.50
C PRO A 391 26.31 13.00 21.77
N GLN A 392 27.05 11.92 22.03
CA GLN A 392 26.76 11.04 23.17
C GLN A 392 26.75 11.79 24.51
N THR A 393 27.62 12.79 24.68
CA THR A 393 27.65 13.64 25.88
C THR A 393 26.33 14.39 26.11
N LEU A 394 25.68 14.86 25.04
CA LEU A 394 24.39 15.53 25.11
C LEU A 394 23.28 14.53 25.45
N LEU A 395 23.29 13.36 24.81
CA LEU A 395 22.33 12.29 25.11
C LEU A 395 22.43 11.85 26.58
N ASP A 396 23.64 11.61 27.08
CA ASP A 396 23.88 11.20 28.46
C ASP A 396 23.36 12.26 29.46
N GLU A 397 23.58 13.55 29.17
CA GLU A 397 23.03 14.63 29.98
C GLU A 397 21.50 14.65 29.94
N GLN A 398 20.91 14.60 28.75
CA GLN A 398 19.47 14.59 28.55
C GLN A 398 18.79 13.43 29.30
N LEU A 399 19.37 12.22 29.19
CA LEU A 399 18.90 11.03 29.88
C LEU A 399 19.05 11.13 31.39
N ARG A 400 20.15 11.71 31.87
CA ARG A 400 20.36 11.97 33.31
C ARG A 400 19.32 12.95 33.85
N VAL A 401 18.94 13.98 33.11
CA VAL A 401 17.87 14.89 33.55
C VAL A 401 16.52 14.17 33.49
N ALA A 402 16.20 13.50 32.38
CA ALA A 402 14.92 12.82 32.17
C ALA A 402 14.62 11.70 33.18
N SER A 403 15.64 11.01 33.68
CA SER A 403 15.46 9.92 34.65
C SER A 403 14.83 10.37 35.97
N HIS A 404 14.91 11.66 36.31
CA HIS A 404 14.25 12.23 37.50
C HIS A 404 12.72 12.36 37.35
N PHE A 405 12.23 12.41 36.11
CA PHE A 405 10.81 12.66 35.78
C PHE A 405 10.09 11.43 35.21
N ARG A 406 10.79 10.29 35.10
CA ARG A 406 10.28 8.97 34.70
C ARG A 406 9.27 9.00 33.52
N PRO A 407 9.68 9.48 32.33
CA PRO A 407 8.83 9.40 31.15
C PRO A 407 8.42 7.95 30.87
N ALA A 408 7.17 7.73 30.47
CA ALA A 408 6.67 6.38 30.18
C ALA A 408 7.24 5.82 28.87
N TYR A 409 7.59 6.71 27.94
CA TYR A 409 8.02 6.37 26.59
C TYR A 409 9.19 7.23 26.09
N ALA A 410 9.93 6.70 25.13
CA ALA A 410 10.90 7.44 24.34
C ALA A 410 10.76 7.11 22.85
N ILE A 411 11.11 8.09 22.01
CA ILE A 411 11.31 7.91 20.57
C ILE A 411 12.74 8.31 20.26
N ILE A 412 13.47 7.45 19.55
CA ILE A 412 14.82 7.78 19.04
C ILE A 412 14.76 7.88 17.51
N ALA A 413 14.88 9.12 17.00
CA ALA A 413 14.97 9.37 15.57
C ALA A 413 16.35 8.93 15.05
N GLY A 414 16.38 7.96 14.12
CA GLY A 414 17.63 7.38 13.62
C GLY A 414 18.41 6.59 14.68
N GLY A 415 17.72 6.06 15.70
CA GLY A 415 18.32 5.30 16.79
C GLY A 415 18.74 3.88 16.43
N ARG A 416 19.60 3.30 17.27
CA ARG A 416 20.04 1.91 17.19
C ARG A 416 19.41 1.05 18.31
N PRO A 417 19.33 -0.28 18.17
CA PRO A 417 18.77 -1.15 19.19
C PRO A 417 19.47 -1.07 20.55
N ASP A 418 20.80 -0.87 20.58
CA ASP A 418 21.55 -0.69 21.82
C ASP A 418 21.09 0.52 22.64
N GLN A 419 20.78 1.63 21.95
CA GLN A 419 20.28 2.86 22.60
C GLN A 419 18.86 2.65 23.15
N ALA A 420 18.00 1.96 22.40
CA ALA A 420 16.66 1.61 22.88
C ALA A 420 16.74 0.67 24.08
N ALA A 421 17.57 -0.37 24.01
CA ALA A 421 17.75 -1.31 25.10
C ALA A 421 18.18 -0.60 26.39
N GLN A 422 19.11 0.36 26.33
CA GLN A 422 19.54 1.13 27.51
C GLN A 422 18.37 1.85 28.20
N LEU A 423 17.49 2.47 27.41
CA LEU A 423 16.28 3.13 27.92
C LEU A 423 15.26 2.13 28.47
N GLU A 424 15.05 1.00 27.80
CA GLU A 424 14.14 -0.05 28.28
C GLU A 424 14.59 -0.66 29.61
N HIS A 425 15.90 -0.84 29.82
CA HIS A 425 16.46 -1.29 31.11
C HIS A 425 16.19 -0.28 32.24
N SER A 426 16.03 1.01 31.92
CA SER A 426 15.64 2.05 32.89
C SER A 426 14.12 2.16 33.11
N GLY A 427 13.32 1.31 32.46
CA GLY A 427 11.86 1.32 32.54
C GLY A 427 11.17 2.24 31.53
N VAL A 428 11.90 2.84 30.58
CA VAL A 428 11.35 3.72 29.54
C VAL A 428 11.14 2.94 28.25
N ARG A 429 9.88 2.69 27.88
CA ARG A 429 9.54 1.94 26.66
C ARG A 429 9.92 2.73 25.41
N THR A 430 10.69 2.15 24.50
CA THR A 430 11.37 2.95 23.47
C THR A 430 11.03 2.53 22.05
N PHE A 431 10.44 3.44 21.27
CA PHE A 431 10.20 3.26 19.83
C PHE A 431 11.42 3.68 19.01
N LEU A 432 11.76 2.87 18.01
CA LEU A 432 12.82 3.14 17.03
C LEU A 432 12.25 3.47 15.66
N HIS A 433 12.70 4.56 15.04
CA HIS A 433 12.46 4.80 13.61
C HIS A 433 13.27 3.80 12.78
N VAL A 434 12.59 3.02 11.94
CA VAL A 434 13.23 2.05 11.05
C VAL A 434 12.95 2.43 9.58
N PRO A 435 13.96 2.85 8.81
CA PRO A 435 13.76 3.34 7.45
C PRO A 435 13.73 2.23 6.38
N SER A 436 14.00 0.98 6.74
CA SER A 436 14.05 -0.15 5.80
C SER A 436 13.72 -1.48 6.47
N ALA A 437 12.92 -2.29 5.80
CA ALA A 437 12.54 -3.63 6.25
C ALA A 437 13.74 -4.58 6.39
N LYS A 438 14.87 -4.33 5.70
CA LYS A 438 16.11 -5.11 5.83
C LYS A 438 16.70 -5.10 7.24
N LEU A 439 16.36 -4.10 8.06
CA LEU A 439 16.86 -3.97 9.44
C LEU A 439 16.03 -4.77 10.45
N ILE A 440 14.79 -5.14 10.12
CA ILE A 440 13.84 -5.78 11.04
C ILE A 440 14.40 -7.06 11.66
N PRO A 441 14.95 -8.03 10.90
CA PRO A 441 15.47 -9.27 11.51
C PRO A 441 16.57 -9.03 12.54
N GLY A 442 17.49 -8.09 12.26
CA GLY A 442 18.57 -7.73 13.18
C GLY A 442 18.05 -7.02 14.43
N PHE A 443 17.15 -6.06 14.24
CA PHE A 443 16.58 -5.30 15.36
C PHE A 443 15.76 -6.19 16.30
N LEU A 444 14.99 -7.14 15.76
CA LEU A 444 14.25 -8.12 16.55
C LEU A 444 15.19 -9.04 17.34
N ALA A 445 16.27 -9.51 16.71
CA ALA A 445 17.29 -10.35 17.35
C ALA A 445 18.01 -9.62 18.50
N GLU A 446 18.19 -8.30 18.38
CA GLU A 446 18.74 -7.43 19.42
C GLU A 446 17.71 -7.03 20.50
N GLY A 447 16.48 -7.55 20.42
CA GLY A 447 15.45 -7.38 21.46
C GLY A 447 14.50 -6.20 21.24
N ALA A 448 14.64 -5.42 20.16
CA ALA A 448 13.71 -4.34 19.89
C ALA A 448 12.31 -4.91 19.56
N ARG A 449 11.26 -4.27 20.09
CA ARG A 449 9.84 -4.66 19.88
C ARG A 449 8.93 -3.51 19.48
N ARG A 450 9.46 -2.29 19.47
CA ARG A 450 8.68 -1.06 19.26
C ARG A 450 9.26 -0.26 18.11
N PHE A 451 8.47 -0.09 17.06
CA PHE A 451 8.97 0.47 15.80
C PHE A 451 8.09 1.60 15.29
N ILE A 452 8.72 2.58 14.64
CA ILE A 452 8.07 3.64 13.86
C ILE A 452 8.47 3.47 12.40
N PHE A 453 7.46 3.42 11.52
CA PHE A 453 7.61 3.34 10.08
C PHE A 453 7.14 4.65 9.46
N GLU A 454 8.08 5.56 9.21
CA GLU A 454 7.80 6.92 8.75
C GLU A 454 8.11 7.08 7.25
N GLY A 455 7.07 7.32 6.46
CA GLY A 455 7.19 7.57 5.02
C GLY A 455 7.73 8.96 4.70
N ARG A 456 8.40 9.08 3.54
CA ARG A 456 9.11 10.27 3.04
C ARG A 456 8.25 11.54 2.91
N GLU A 457 6.94 11.41 2.81
CA GLU A 457 5.99 12.53 2.79
C GLU A 457 5.82 13.24 4.16
N CYS A 458 6.47 12.73 5.22
CA CYS A 458 6.52 13.37 6.53
C CYS A 458 7.17 14.77 6.49
N GLY A 459 6.95 15.56 7.55
CA GLY A 459 7.55 16.88 7.70
C GLY A 459 8.88 16.82 8.45
N GLY A 460 9.80 17.74 8.15
CA GLY A 460 11.14 17.70 8.76
C GLY A 460 12.05 16.70 8.05
N HIS A 461 12.93 16.03 8.78
CA HIS A 461 13.89 15.09 8.17
C HIS A 461 13.16 13.88 7.58
N ILE A 462 13.47 13.53 6.34
CA ILE A 462 12.73 12.49 5.60
C ILE A 462 13.61 11.28 5.30
N GLY A 463 13.00 10.09 5.34
CA GLY A 463 13.60 8.84 4.88
C GLY A 463 13.62 8.71 3.34
N PRO A 464 14.21 7.61 2.83
CA PRO A 464 14.29 7.38 1.40
C PRO A 464 12.98 6.87 0.78
N LEU A 465 12.14 6.14 1.53
CA LEU A 465 10.98 5.41 1.00
C LEU A 465 9.65 6.13 1.30
N SER A 466 8.74 6.16 0.32
CA SER A 466 7.35 6.63 0.49
C SER A 466 6.51 5.65 1.33
N SER A 467 5.45 6.12 1.99
CA SER A 467 4.66 5.32 2.93
C SER A 467 4.16 3.99 2.37
N PHE A 468 3.54 3.95 1.19
CA PHE A 468 3.00 2.70 0.65
C PHE A 468 4.06 1.62 0.43
N VAL A 469 5.26 2.01 -0.02
CA VAL A 469 6.40 1.09 -0.17
C VAL A 469 6.96 0.70 1.20
N LEU A 470 7.25 1.67 2.06
CA LEU A 470 7.82 1.42 3.38
C LEU A 470 6.89 0.55 4.23
N TRP A 471 5.63 0.94 4.38
CA TRP A 471 4.67 0.23 5.22
C TRP A 471 4.42 -1.19 4.71
N SER A 472 4.24 -1.39 3.40
CA SER A 472 4.01 -2.73 2.86
C SER A 472 5.25 -3.63 3.04
N THR A 473 6.47 -3.12 2.83
CA THR A 473 7.68 -3.91 3.10
C THR A 473 7.84 -4.26 4.59
N MET A 474 7.42 -3.37 5.50
CA MET A 474 7.43 -3.64 6.94
C MET A 474 6.36 -4.66 7.35
N VAL A 475 5.17 -4.58 6.76
CA VAL A 475 4.09 -5.56 6.97
C VAL A 475 4.54 -6.95 6.53
N ASP A 476 5.12 -7.08 5.34
CA ASP A 476 5.66 -8.35 4.84
C ASP A 476 6.77 -8.89 5.75
N ALA A 477 7.77 -8.06 6.08
CA ALA A 477 8.92 -8.49 6.88
C ALA A 477 8.53 -8.91 8.30
N LEU A 478 7.66 -8.13 8.98
CA LEU A 478 7.17 -8.52 10.30
C LEU A 478 6.26 -9.75 10.23
N GLY A 479 5.44 -9.86 9.19
CA GLY A 479 4.61 -11.03 8.95
C GLY A 479 5.44 -12.31 8.83
N ASP A 480 6.54 -12.27 8.07
CA ASP A 480 7.48 -13.39 7.93
C ASP A 480 8.16 -13.75 9.26
N GLU A 481 8.54 -12.76 10.08
CA GLU A 481 9.17 -12.97 11.38
C GLU A 481 8.19 -13.54 12.43
N ILE A 482 6.92 -13.13 12.39
CA ILE A 482 5.84 -13.70 13.20
C ILE A 482 5.56 -15.15 12.77
N ALA A 483 5.40 -15.39 11.46
CA ALA A 483 5.09 -16.71 10.92
C ALA A 483 6.20 -17.73 11.18
N SER A 484 7.46 -17.29 11.19
CA SER A 484 8.61 -18.14 11.55
C SER A 484 8.77 -18.36 13.06
N GLY A 485 7.94 -17.73 13.90
CA GLY A 485 7.98 -17.88 15.36
C GLY A 485 9.16 -17.16 16.04
N LYS A 486 9.88 -16.28 15.33
CA LYS A 486 11.02 -15.53 15.88
C LYS A 486 10.57 -14.40 16.81
N VAL A 487 9.35 -13.91 16.63
CA VAL A 487 8.72 -12.93 17.51
C VAL A 487 7.23 -13.23 17.64
N LYS A 488 6.65 -12.96 18.83
CA LYS A 488 5.20 -13.02 19.00
C LYS A 488 4.57 -11.71 18.58
N ALA A 489 3.46 -11.77 17.86
CA ALA A 489 2.79 -10.58 17.36
C ALA A 489 2.37 -9.64 18.51
N ASP A 490 1.87 -10.18 19.62
CA ASP A 490 1.41 -9.38 20.77
C ASP A 490 2.54 -8.66 21.52
N GLU A 491 3.81 -9.02 21.31
CA GLU A 491 4.97 -8.28 21.82
C GLU A 491 5.23 -6.98 21.02
N LEU A 492 4.72 -6.89 19.80
CA LEU A 492 5.02 -5.78 18.89
C LEU A 492 4.11 -4.57 19.14
N GLU A 493 4.73 -3.40 19.29
CA GLU A 493 4.05 -2.10 19.29
C GLU A 493 4.54 -1.30 18.07
N LEU A 494 3.62 -0.99 17.16
CA LEU A 494 3.96 -0.47 15.83
C LEU A 494 3.27 0.87 15.59
N LEU A 495 4.02 1.88 15.18
CA LEU A 495 3.51 3.19 14.80
C LEU A 495 3.79 3.44 13.33
N PHE A 496 2.74 3.75 12.58
CA PHE A 496 2.86 4.16 11.18
C PHE A 496 2.78 5.69 11.11
N ALA A 497 3.69 6.31 10.36
CA ALA A 497 3.84 7.75 10.29
C ALA A 497 4.07 8.22 8.85
N GLY A 498 3.69 9.47 8.57
CA GLY A 498 3.74 10.06 7.24
C GLY A 498 2.35 10.06 6.58
N GLY A 499 1.85 11.25 6.22
CA GLY A 499 0.62 11.40 5.42
C GLY A 499 -0.74 11.10 6.08
N VAL A 500 -0.79 10.54 7.30
CA VAL A 500 -2.08 10.28 8.00
C VAL A 500 -2.58 11.54 8.71
N HIS A 501 -3.83 11.94 8.45
CA HIS A 501 -4.39 13.18 9.00
C HIS A 501 -5.92 13.27 9.09
N ASP A 502 -6.64 12.35 8.46
CA ASP A 502 -8.10 12.36 8.40
C ASP A 502 -8.66 10.93 8.40
N ALA A 503 -9.97 10.82 8.23
CA ALA A 503 -10.65 9.52 8.17
C ALA A 503 -10.21 8.64 6.98
N GLY A 504 -9.75 9.22 5.86
CA GLY A 504 -9.54 8.50 4.59
C GLY A 504 -8.13 7.94 4.52
N SER A 505 -7.16 8.80 4.82
CA SER A 505 -5.77 8.40 5.09
C SER A 505 -5.69 7.33 6.18
N SER A 506 -6.44 7.48 7.28
CA SER A 506 -6.49 6.47 8.33
C SER A 506 -7.18 5.16 7.89
N ALA A 507 -8.28 5.23 7.13
CA ALA A 507 -8.95 4.04 6.61
C ALA A 507 -8.02 3.20 5.70
N MET A 508 -7.27 3.86 4.81
CA MET A 508 -6.25 3.18 3.98
C MET A 508 -5.18 2.51 4.85
N LEU A 509 -4.64 3.23 5.84
CA LEU A 509 -3.64 2.66 6.75
C LEU A 509 -4.18 1.42 7.48
N GLN A 510 -5.39 1.50 8.03
CA GLN A 510 -6.00 0.40 8.79
C GLN A 510 -6.16 -0.87 7.96
N VAL A 511 -6.60 -0.75 6.70
CA VAL A 511 -6.70 -1.90 5.78
C VAL A 511 -5.31 -2.45 5.43
N LEU A 512 -4.34 -1.57 5.17
CA LEU A 512 -2.97 -1.98 4.81
C LEU A 512 -2.30 -2.80 5.91
N VAL A 513 -2.50 -2.42 7.18
CA VAL A 513 -1.88 -3.07 8.35
C VAL A 513 -2.75 -4.18 8.95
N ALA A 514 -3.92 -4.45 8.38
CA ALA A 514 -4.84 -5.46 8.86
C ALA A 514 -4.21 -6.85 9.09
N PRO A 515 -3.28 -7.35 8.24
CA PRO A 515 -2.62 -8.62 8.48
C PRO A 515 -1.86 -8.69 9.82
N LEU A 516 -1.12 -7.63 10.17
CA LEU A 516 -0.37 -7.58 11.43
C LEU A 516 -1.31 -7.45 12.64
N ALA A 517 -2.35 -6.62 12.52
CA ALA A 517 -3.33 -6.44 13.58
C ALA A 517 -4.12 -7.74 13.84
N ALA A 518 -4.51 -8.46 12.79
CA ALA A 518 -5.17 -9.76 12.87
C ALA A 518 -4.26 -10.84 13.50
N ALA A 519 -2.95 -10.75 13.28
CA ALA A 519 -1.96 -11.61 13.95
C ALA A 519 -1.79 -11.28 15.45
N GLY A 520 -2.25 -10.11 15.91
CA GLY A 520 -2.19 -9.68 17.31
C GLY A 520 -1.23 -8.53 17.60
N ALA A 521 -0.58 -7.96 16.58
CA ALA A 521 0.31 -6.80 16.76
C ALA A 521 -0.46 -5.55 17.20
N ARG A 522 0.15 -4.77 18.10
CA ARG A 522 -0.46 -3.54 18.63
C ARG A 522 -0.09 -2.39 17.71
N VAL A 523 -1.03 -2.00 16.85
CA VAL A 523 -0.79 -1.00 15.80
C VAL A 523 -1.41 0.36 16.17
N GLY A 524 -0.71 1.43 15.83
CA GLY A 524 -1.12 2.81 16.01
C GLY A 524 -0.58 3.74 14.92
N VAL A 525 -0.88 5.03 15.11
CA VAL A 525 -0.42 6.09 14.22
C VAL A 525 0.41 7.11 14.98
N LEU A 526 1.46 7.62 14.34
CA LEU A 526 2.19 8.79 14.80
C LEU A 526 1.92 9.96 13.84
N MET A 527 1.44 11.08 14.39
CA MET A 527 1.10 12.28 13.62
C MET A 527 1.93 13.48 14.08
N GLY A 528 2.44 14.25 13.13
CA GLY A 528 3.11 15.54 13.35
C GLY A 528 2.33 16.67 12.71
N SER A 529 2.49 16.83 11.38
CA SER A 529 1.91 17.94 10.60
C SER A 529 0.40 18.13 10.76
N ALA A 530 -0.37 17.07 11.01
CA ALA A 530 -1.82 17.18 11.23
C ALA A 530 -2.17 18.05 12.46
N TYR A 531 -1.34 18.03 13.51
CA TYR A 531 -1.53 18.87 14.69
C TYR A 531 -1.32 20.36 14.42
N LEU A 532 -0.59 20.73 13.35
CA LEU A 532 -0.35 22.14 12.98
C LEU A 532 -1.66 22.87 12.62
N PHE A 533 -2.72 22.12 12.30
CA PHE A 533 -4.07 22.62 12.01
C PHE A 533 -4.98 22.70 13.25
N THR A 534 -4.45 22.51 14.45
CA THR A 534 -5.27 22.50 15.69
C THR A 534 -5.30 23.88 16.35
N ARG A 535 -6.39 24.26 17.04
CA ARG A 535 -6.45 25.53 17.78
C ARG A 535 -5.48 25.55 18.95
N GLU A 536 -5.34 24.40 19.60
CA GLU A 536 -4.55 24.19 20.80
C GLU A 536 -3.06 24.39 20.55
N ILE A 537 -2.55 24.13 19.34
CA ILE A 537 -1.13 24.33 19.04
C ILE A 537 -0.71 25.80 19.07
N VAL A 538 -1.63 26.73 18.75
CA VAL A 538 -1.38 28.17 18.89
C VAL A 538 -1.69 28.62 20.31
N ALA A 539 -2.83 28.18 20.87
CA ALA A 539 -3.27 28.58 22.21
C ALA A 539 -2.29 28.18 23.33
N SER A 540 -1.56 27.07 23.14
CA SER A 540 -0.51 26.61 24.06
C SER A 540 0.84 27.31 23.88
N GLY A 541 1.04 28.06 22.78
CA GLY A 541 2.34 28.63 22.43
C GLY A 541 3.34 27.64 21.81
N ALA A 542 2.88 26.44 21.40
CA ALA A 542 3.71 25.50 20.66
C ALA A 542 4.16 26.10 19.32
N ILE A 543 3.29 26.84 18.63
CA ILE A 543 3.66 27.74 17.53
C ILE A 543 2.98 29.10 17.67
N VAL A 544 3.51 30.10 16.98
CA VAL A 544 2.84 31.40 16.83
C VAL A 544 1.80 31.39 15.72
N GLU A 545 0.78 32.24 15.80
CA GLU A 545 -0.31 32.32 14.82
C GLU A 545 0.17 32.52 13.36
N PRO A 546 1.18 33.36 13.04
CA PRO A 546 1.68 33.48 11.67
C PRO A 546 2.19 32.15 11.09
N PHE A 547 2.72 31.24 11.92
CA PHE A 547 3.12 29.91 11.46
C PHE A 547 1.92 29.09 11.02
N GLN A 548 0.85 29.09 11.80
CA GLN A 548 -0.37 28.37 11.45
C GLN A 548 -1.00 28.93 10.17
N ARG A 549 -0.93 30.25 9.95
CA ARG A 549 -1.38 30.86 8.69
C ARG A 549 -0.60 30.36 7.48
N GLU A 550 0.73 30.24 7.58
CA GLU A 550 1.56 29.68 6.50
C GLU A 550 1.26 28.19 6.28
N VAL A 551 0.98 27.42 7.34
CA VAL A 551 0.55 26.01 7.25
C VAL A 551 -0.76 25.88 6.47
N ILE A 552 -1.76 26.72 6.77
CA ILE A 552 -3.07 26.71 6.11
C ILE A 552 -2.97 27.16 4.65
N ALA A 553 -2.11 28.13 4.36
CA ALA A 553 -1.88 28.64 3.01
C ALA A 553 -0.94 27.74 2.17
N CYS A 554 -0.48 26.61 2.70
CA CYS A 554 0.49 25.76 2.03
C CYS A 554 -0.12 25.03 0.82
N GLU A 555 0.24 25.48 -0.38
CA GLU A 555 -0.17 24.82 -1.63
C GLU A 555 0.81 23.74 -2.11
N HIS A 556 2.09 23.87 -1.74
CA HIS A 556 3.15 22.93 -2.14
C HIS A 556 4.29 22.88 -1.10
N THR A 557 4.95 21.72 -1.06
CA THR A 557 6.10 21.44 -0.18
C THR A 557 7.32 21.09 -1.02
N VAL A 558 8.51 21.36 -0.49
CA VAL A 558 9.79 21.07 -1.15
C VAL A 558 10.74 20.33 -0.21
N ASN A 559 11.73 19.65 -0.80
CA ASN A 559 12.81 19.01 -0.07
C ASN A 559 14.07 19.89 -0.13
N LEU A 560 14.48 20.44 1.02
CA LEU A 560 15.77 21.10 1.16
C LEU A 560 16.81 20.04 1.48
N GLU A 561 17.57 19.64 0.45
CA GLU A 561 18.64 18.66 0.58
C GLU A 561 19.99 19.37 0.54
N SER A 562 20.72 19.30 1.66
CA SER A 562 22.08 19.84 1.79
C SER A 562 23.15 18.86 1.30
N GLY A 563 22.84 17.57 1.29
CA GLY A 563 23.68 16.53 0.71
C GLY A 563 23.00 15.16 0.73
N PRO A 564 23.63 14.13 0.14
CA PRO A 564 23.04 12.81 0.04
C PRO A 564 22.54 12.29 1.39
N GLY A 565 21.25 11.94 1.46
CA GLY A 565 20.60 11.43 2.67
C GLY A 565 20.30 12.49 3.74
N HIS A 566 20.55 13.78 3.47
CA HIS A 566 20.28 14.89 4.37
C HIS A 566 19.25 15.81 3.74
N ALA A 567 17.98 15.39 3.81
CA ALA A 567 16.85 16.12 3.25
C ALA A 567 15.83 16.45 4.33
N SER A 568 15.34 17.69 4.31
CA SER A 568 14.25 18.15 5.16
C SER A 568 13.10 18.70 4.33
N ARG A 569 11.87 18.25 4.62
CA ARG A 569 10.65 18.75 3.97
C ARG A 569 10.08 19.96 4.70
N CYS A 570 9.75 20.99 3.94
CA CYS A 570 9.09 22.19 4.43
C CYS A 570 8.11 22.78 3.39
N ALA A 571 7.30 23.76 3.81
CA ALA A 571 6.54 24.60 2.90
C ALA A 571 7.48 25.39 1.98
N TYR A 572 7.05 25.65 0.75
CA TYR A 572 7.76 26.56 -0.13
C TYR A 572 7.49 28.02 0.27
N THR A 573 8.58 28.73 0.60
CA THR A 573 8.58 30.09 1.12
C THR A 573 9.74 30.88 0.50
N PRO A 574 9.86 32.20 0.70
CA PRO A 574 11.01 32.95 0.20
C PRO A 574 12.38 32.38 0.64
N PHE A 575 12.45 31.80 1.85
CA PHE A 575 13.65 31.09 2.33
C PHE A 575 13.94 29.83 1.50
N ALA A 576 12.93 29.02 1.18
CA ALA A 576 13.13 27.85 0.32
C ALA A 576 13.65 28.24 -1.07
N ALA A 577 13.10 29.30 -1.66
CA ALA A 577 13.61 29.86 -2.91
C ALA A 577 15.06 30.36 -2.79
N GLU A 578 15.43 30.96 -1.65
CA GLU A 578 16.82 31.35 -1.36
C GLU A 578 17.75 30.15 -1.29
N PHE A 579 17.32 29.06 -0.64
CA PHE A 579 18.07 27.81 -0.57
C PHE A 579 18.38 27.25 -1.96
N PHE A 580 17.38 27.18 -2.85
CA PHE A 580 17.59 26.70 -4.22
C PHE A 580 18.50 27.62 -5.03
N ARG A 581 18.37 28.94 -4.90
CA ARG A 581 19.30 29.90 -5.52
C ARG A 581 20.73 29.71 -5.06
N GLU A 582 20.94 29.50 -3.76
CA GLU A 582 22.28 29.29 -3.20
C GLU A 582 22.86 27.95 -3.65
N ARG A 583 22.06 26.87 -3.65
CA ARG A 583 22.47 25.57 -4.20
C ARG A 583 22.88 25.68 -5.68
N ALA A 584 22.09 26.38 -6.49
CA ALA A 584 22.41 26.63 -7.90
C ALA A 584 23.67 27.50 -8.08
N ARG A 585 23.93 28.45 -7.17
CA ARG A 585 25.18 29.24 -7.16
C ARG A 585 26.37 28.36 -6.85
N LEU A 586 26.35 27.61 -5.74
CA LEU A 586 27.42 26.70 -5.32
C LEU A 586 27.77 25.70 -6.43
N LYS A 587 26.77 25.15 -7.12
CA LYS A 587 26.95 24.28 -8.28
C LYS A 587 27.62 24.99 -9.46
N ARG A 588 27.15 26.18 -9.85
CA ARG A 588 27.74 26.97 -10.95
C ARG A 588 29.19 27.36 -10.66
N ASP A 589 29.50 27.65 -9.40
CA ASP A 589 30.83 28.04 -8.95
C ASP A 589 31.78 26.82 -8.78
N GLY A 590 31.28 25.59 -8.97
CA GLY A 590 32.07 24.36 -8.86
C GLY A 590 32.53 24.06 -7.42
N VAL A 591 31.78 24.51 -6.42
CA VAL A 591 32.14 24.33 -5.00
C VAL A 591 32.13 22.83 -4.65
N PRO A 592 33.16 22.29 -3.97
CA PRO A 592 33.21 20.89 -3.57
C PRO A 592 31.98 20.46 -2.76
N ALA A 593 31.57 19.18 -2.88
CA ALA A 593 30.34 18.67 -2.27
C ALA A 593 30.29 18.87 -0.74
N ASP A 594 31.39 18.61 -0.02
CA ASP A 594 31.46 18.76 1.44
C ASP A 594 31.41 20.22 1.90
N GLU A 595 31.89 21.15 1.07
CA GLU A 595 31.82 22.59 1.35
C GLU A 595 30.42 23.13 1.01
N SER A 596 29.85 22.71 -0.11
CA SER A 596 28.46 23.02 -0.50
C SER A 596 27.48 22.55 0.58
N ARG A 597 27.66 21.33 1.07
CA ARG A 597 26.83 20.78 2.15
C ARG A 597 26.89 21.64 3.40
N ARG A 598 28.09 22.02 3.86
CA ARG A 598 28.26 22.87 5.05
C ARG A 598 27.60 24.22 4.86
N ALA A 599 27.77 24.86 3.70
CA ALA A 599 27.12 26.13 3.40
C ALA A 599 25.58 26.05 3.45
N LEU A 600 25.01 24.97 2.90
CA LEU A 600 23.56 24.74 2.92
C LEU A 600 23.04 24.36 4.31
N ASP A 601 23.79 23.57 5.08
CA ASP A 601 23.47 23.23 6.48
C ASP A 601 23.47 24.50 7.37
N ASP A 602 24.49 25.35 7.21
CA ASP A 602 24.59 26.65 7.91
C ASP A 602 23.42 27.58 7.55
N LEU A 603 22.97 27.54 6.29
CA LEU A 603 21.82 28.33 5.83
C LEU A 603 20.49 27.91 6.51
N ILE A 604 20.33 26.62 6.82
CA ILE A 604 19.15 26.04 7.49
C ILE A 604 19.18 26.31 9.01
N LEU A 605 20.35 26.54 9.61
CA LEU A 605 20.51 26.63 11.05
C LEU A 605 19.62 27.74 11.66
N GLY A 606 18.81 27.36 12.66
CA GLY A 606 17.94 28.29 13.40
C GLY A 606 16.66 28.73 12.67
N ARG A 607 16.48 28.37 11.40
CA ARG A 607 15.33 28.77 10.57
C ARG A 607 13.99 28.24 11.09
N LEU A 608 14.00 27.07 11.73
CA LEU A 608 12.79 26.53 12.36
C LEU A 608 12.35 27.34 13.58
N ARG A 609 13.27 27.93 14.36
CA ARG A 609 12.91 28.81 15.48
C ARG A 609 12.28 30.10 14.98
N ILE A 610 12.85 30.67 13.90
CA ILE A 610 12.29 31.84 13.23
C ILE A 610 10.84 31.54 12.85
N ALA A 611 10.60 30.45 12.13
CA ALA A 611 9.25 30.05 11.75
C ALA A 611 8.34 29.82 12.98
N SER A 612 8.67 28.88 13.86
CA SER A 612 7.76 28.41 14.92
C SER A 612 7.53 29.43 16.05
N LYS A 613 8.54 30.24 16.39
CA LYS A 613 8.51 31.14 17.55
C LYS A 613 8.57 32.62 17.21
N GLY A 614 8.68 33.00 15.94
CA GLY A 614 8.75 34.40 15.52
C GLY A 614 9.95 35.17 16.09
N CYS A 615 11.04 34.47 16.41
CA CYS A 615 12.22 35.07 17.02
C CYS A 615 13.53 34.45 16.53
N LYS A 616 14.59 35.25 16.59
CA LYS A 616 15.96 34.85 16.19
C LYS A 616 16.95 35.13 17.30
N ARG A 617 18.10 34.45 17.23
CA ARG A 617 19.27 34.71 18.06
C ARG A 617 20.49 34.97 17.16
N ASP A 618 21.13 36.12 17.35
CA ASP A 618 22.31 36.53 16.57
C ASP A 618 23.61 36.04 17.26
N GLY A 619 23.78 34.72 17.34
CA GLY A 619 24.92 34.04 18.00
C GLY A 619 24.55 33.24 19.25
N LEU A 620 25.43 32.33 19.70
CA LEU A 620 25.10 31.34 20.75
C LEU A 620 24.56 31.95 22.07
N ASN A 621 25.09 33.12 22.47
CA ASN A 621 24.77 33.78 23.74
C ASN A 621 23.99 35.10 23.62
N ALA A 622 23.56 35.50 22.41
CA ALA A 622 22.79 36.72 22.24
C ALA A 622 21.36 36.59 22.81
N PRO A 623 20.73 37.69 23.26
CA PRO A 623 19.31 37.67 23.63
C PRO A 623 18.43 37.32 22.42
N LEU A 624 17.25 36.74 22.69
CA LEU A 624 16.26 36.51 21.64
C LEU A 624 15.66 37.85 21.19
N ARG A 625 15.61 38.06 19.88
CA ARG A 625 14.97 39.21 19.25
C ARG A 625 13.69 38.75 18.54
N ALA A 626 12.58 39.41 18.85
CA ALA A 626 11.32 39.20 18.12
C ALA A 626 11.45 39.73 16.69
N LEU A 627 10.80 39.04 15.76
CA LEU A 627 10.71 39.41 14.36
C LEU A 627 9.30 39.90 14.05
N ASP A 628 9.18 40.81 13.10
CA ASP A 628 7.88 41.06 12.48
C ASP A 628 7.47 39.87 11.59
N GLU A 629 6.19 39.81 11.22
CA GLU A 629 5.65 38.68 10.45
C GLU A 629 6.28 38.57 9.05
N ALA A 630 6.66 39.70 8.43
CA ALA A 630 7.27 39.69 7.10
C ALA A 630 8.67 39.07 7.14
N GLN A 631 9.46 39.44 8.14
CA GLN A 631 10.76 38.83 8.44
C GLN A 631 10.62 37.36 8.79
N GLN A 632 9.65 37.01 9.64
CA GLN A 632 9.36 35.62 10.00
C GLN A 632 9.06 34.76 8.77
N ARG A 633 8.23 35.26 7.85
CA ARG A 633 7.88 34.58 6.60
C ARG A 633 9.08 34.48 5.66
N ALA A 634 9.85 35.55 5.53
CA ALA A 634 10.98 35.59 4.60
C ALA A 634 12.13 34.69 5.05
N GLU A 635 12.41 34.62 6.35
CA GLU A 635 13.57 33.91 6.91
C GLU A 635 13.24 32.55 7.53
N GLY A 636 11.97 32.20 7.72
CA GLY A 636 11.55 31.00 8.42
C GLY A 636 11.54 29.74 7.54
N MET A 637 11.94 28.60 8.12
CA MET A 637 11.74 27.28 7.52
C MET A 637 10.57 26.58 8.21
N TYR A 638 9.45 26.43 7.50
CA TYR A 638 8.20 25.88 8.01
C TYR A 638 8.17 24.37 7.75
N MET A 639 8.75 23.58 8.67
CA MET A 639 8.77 22.12 8.56
C MET A 639 7.35 21.56 8.69
N LEU A 640 6.87 20.95 7.61
CA LEU A 640 5.57 20.30 7.52
C LEU A 640 5.60 19.26 6.40
N GLY A 641 4.73 18.25 6.52
CA GLY A 641 4.60 17.16 5.55
C GLY A 641 3.71 17.53 4.38
N GLN A 642 3.70 16.71 3.33
CA GLN A 642 2.88 16.95 2.13
C GLN A 642 1.38 17.05 2.45
N VAL A 643 0.96 16.47 3.57
CA VAL A 643 -0.40 16.54 4.09
C VAL A 643 -0.92 17.96 4.39
N ALA A 644 -0.04 18.95 4.54
CA ALA A 644 -0.46 20.34 4.68
C ALA A 644 -1.24 20.84 3.45
N THR A 645 -1.00 20.24 2.28
CA THR A 645 -1.68 20.58 1.02
C THR A 645 -3.05 19.89 0.86
N LEU A 646 -3.51 19.16 1.87
CA LEU A 646 -4.80 18.45 1.92
C LEU A 646 -5.75 19.01 2.99
N ARG A 647 -5.32 20.04 3.73
CA ARG A 647 -6.10 20.67 4.81
C ARG A 647 -6.02 22.18 4.68
N ASP A 648 -7.14 22.83 4.88
CA ASP A 648 -7.31 24.28 4.71
C ASP A 648 -8.02 24.94 5.91
N ARG A 649 -8.34 24.15 6.95
CA ARG A 649 -9.14 24.59 8.09
C ARG A 649 -8.52 24.26 9.43
N VAL A 650 -8.73 25.16 10.38
CA VAL A 650 -8.36 24.97 11.77
C VAL A 650 -9.45 24.19 12.51
N ILE A 651 -9.06 23.11 13.18
CA ILE A 651 -9.93 22.25 14.00
C ILE A 651 -9.41 22.15 15.44
N ASP A 652 -10.07 21.41 16.31
CA ASP A 652 -9.48 21.03 17.62
C ASP A 652 -8.82 19.64 17.54
N ILE A 653 -7.98 19.33 18.53
CA ILE A 653 -7.30 18.04 18.62
C ILE A 653 -8.32 16.90 18.75
N ALA A 654 -9.41 17.10 19.49
CA ALA A 654 -10.45 16.08 19.66
C ALA A 654 -11.11 15.67 18.33
N THR A 655 -11.39 16.65 17.47
CA THR A 655 -11.90 16.44 16.10
C THR A 655 -10.87 15.71 15.26
N LEU A 656 -9.58 16.09 15.33
CA LEU A 656 -8.51 15.41 14.61
C LEU A 656 -8.44 13.92 14.99
N HIS A 657 -8.44 13.64 16.29
CA HIS A 657 -8.44 12.26 16.81
C HIS A 657 -9.70 11.50 16.42
N GLY A 658 -10.85 12.17 16.44
CA GLY A 658 -12.13 11.61 15.99
C GLY A 658 -12.12 11.25 14.50
N GLU A 659 -11.59 12.13 13.64
CA GLU A 659 -11.45 11.88 12.20
C GLU A 659 -10.61 10.61 11.95
N VAL A 660 -9.42 10.50 12.56
CA VAL A 660 -8.51 9.36 12.32
C VAL A 660 -8.91 8.07 13.03
N THR A 661 -9.85 8.09 13.98
CA THR A 661 -10.34 6.88 14.66
C THR A 661 -11.76 6.53 14.23
N ALA A 662 -12.77 7.07 14.92
CA ALA A 662 -14.18 6.80 14.68
C ALA A 662 -14.62 7.18 13.26
N GLY A 663 -14.10 8.28 12.70
CA GLY A 663 -14.38 8.70 11.33
C GLY A 663 -13.87 7.69 10.30
N ALA A 664 -12.66 7.17 10.48
CA ALA A 664 -12.09 6.13 9.64
C ALA A 664 -12.87 4.81 9.76
N ALA A 665 -13.22 4.40 10.98
CA ALA A 665 -14.06 3.24 11.22
C ALA A 665 -15.44 3.37 10.54
N ALA A 666 -16.05 4.55 10.61
CA ALA A 666 -17.33 4.84 9.94
C ALA A 666 -17.20 4.80 8.41
N ARG A 667 -16.07 5.26 7.84
CA ARG A 667 -15.79 5.11 6.40
C ARG A 667 -15.68 3.64 6.00
N LEU A 668 -14.94 2.83 6.76
CA LEU A 668 -14.76 1.40 6.49
C LEU A 668 -16.03 0.56 6.67
N ALA A 669 -16.93 1.00 7.55
CA ALA A 669 -18.22 0.34 7.80
C ALA A 669 -19.31 0.68 6.77
N ARG A 670 -19.10 1.71 5.93
CA ARG A 670 -20.03 2.01 4.84
C ARG A 670 -19.88 0.95 3.76
N ASP A 671 -20.74 -0.07 3.82
CA ASP A 671 -21.01 -0.93 2.69
C ASP A 671 -21.65 -0.05 1.59
N GLU A 672 -20.87 0.39 0.62
CA GLU A 672 -21.44 0.46 -0.72
C GLU A 672 -21.67 -0.99 -1.15
N VAL A 673 -22.86 -1.47 -0.81
CA VAL A 673 -23.56 -2.52 -1.54
C VAL A 673 -23.70 -2.01 -2.98
N VAL A 674 -22.60 -2.07 -3.75
CA VAL A 674 -22.67 -2.08 -5.20
C VAL A 674 -23.16 -3.48 -5.53
N ASP A 675 -24.48 -3.54 -5.65
CA ASP A 675 -25.33 -4.66 -6.01
C ASP A 675 -24.62 -5.77 -6.79
N ALA A 676 -24.14 -6.79 -6.07
CA ALA A 676 -23.54 -7.99 -6.66
C ALA A 676 -24.54 -8.73 -7.59
N ALA A 677 -25.84 -8.48 -7.44
CA ALA A 677 -26.87 -9.00 -8.34
C ALA A 677 -26.94 -8.24 -9.68
N ALA A 678 -26.57 -6.95 -9.71
CA ALA A 678 -26.49 -6.18 -10.96
C ALA A 678 -25.20 -6.49 -11.76
N GLN A 679 -24.10 -6.85 -11.07
CA GLN A 679 -22.83 -7.20 -11.71
C GLN A 679 -22.73 -8.64 -12.20
N ALA A 680 -23.53 -9.57 -11.64
CA ALA A 680 -23.64 -10.93 -12.18
C ALA A 680 -24.30 -10.97 -13.57
N ALA A 681 -24.99 -9.92 -14.00
CA ALA A 681 -25.67 -9.84 -15.28
C ALA A 681 -24.79 -9.36 -16.46
N GLY A 682 -23.52 -8.99 -16.21
CA GLY A 682 -22.65 -8.34 -17.21
C GLY A 682 -21.33 -9.03 -17.54
N GLY A 683 -21.01 -10.19 -16.95
CA GLY A 683 -19.82 -10.96 -17.31
C GLY A 683 -20.13 -11.95 -18.44
N GLU A 684 -19.27 -12.03 -19.46
CA GLU A 684 -19.34 -13.15 -20.41
C GLU A 684 -19.19 -14.47 -19.63
N PRO A 685 -20.06 -15.47 -19.88
CA PRO A 685 -19.95 -16.77 -19.25
C PRO A 685 -18.55 -17.36 -19.45
N ALA A 686 -18.02 -18.07 -18.45
CA ALA A 686 -16.82 -18.88 -18.65
C ALA A 686 -17.07 -19.90 -19.78
N ASP A 687 -16.06 -20.18 -20.62
CA ASP A 687 -16.08 -21.22 -21.67
C ASP A 687 -16.08 -22.64 -21.07
N VAL A 688 -17.02 -22.90 -20.17
CA VAL A 688 -17.21 -24.16 -19.46
C VAL A 688 -18.62 -24.65 -19.79
N ALA A 689 -18.68 -25.84 -20.39
CA ALA A 689 -19.95 -26.53 -20.61
C ALA A 689 -20.11 -27.64 -19.57
N ILE A 690 -21.19 -27.57 -18.77
CA ILE A 690 -21.66 -28.71 -17.98
C ILE A 690 -22.42 -29.61 -18.93
N ILE A 691 -21.80 -30.73 -19.31
CA ILE A 691 -22.35 -31.62 -20.34
C ILE A 691 -22.97 -32.90 -19.78
N GLY A 692 -22.85 -33.16 -18.46
CA GLY A 692 -23.57 -34.24 -17.80
C GLY A 692 -23.67 -34.02 -16.29
N ILE A 693 -24.72 -34.56 -15.69
CA ILE A 693 -25.03 -34.44 -14.25
C ILE A 693 -25.69 -35.71 -13.72
N ALA A 694 -25.34 -36.11 -12.50
CA ALA A 694 -26.09 -37.09 -11.74
C ALA A 694 -26.02 -36.77 -10.24
N CYS A 695 -27.10 -37.08 -9.53
CA CYS A 695 -27.15 -36.96 -8.08
C CYS A 695 -28.05 -38.05 -7.48
N VAL A 696 -27.88 -38.31 -6.20
CA VAL A 696 -28.78 -39.13 -5.40
C VAL A 696 -29.03 -38.39 -4.10
N LEU A 697 -30.28 -38.07 -3.84
CA LEU A 697 -30.73 -37.22 -2.74
C LEU A 697 -31.96 -37.85 -2.06
N PRO A 698 -32.30 -37.45 -0.83
CA PRO A 698 -33.51 -37.94 -0.18
C PRO A 698 -34.75 -37.72 -1.06
N LYS A 699 -35.58 -38.76 -1.22
CA LYS A 699 -36.74 -38.81 -2.15
C LYS A 699 -36.42 -38.56 -3.63
N ALA A 700 -35.16 -38.58 -4.05
CA ALA A 700 -34.75 -38.37 -5.43
C ALA A 700 -33.62 -39.34 -5.83
N ALA A 701 -33.98 -40.38 -6.58
CA ALA A 701 -33.04 -41.40 -7.02
C ALA A 701 -32.10 -40.94 -8.17
N ASP A 702 -32.44 -39.82 -8.83
CA ASP A 702 -31.68 -39.22 -9.92
C ASP A 702 -31.92 -37.70 -10.01
N ALA A 703 -31.19 -37.04 -10.91
CA ALA A 703 -31.25 -35.58 -11.11
C ALA A 703 -32.63 -35.10 -11.61
N ARG A 704 -33.37 -35.94 -12.35
CA ARG A 704 -34.68 -35.59 -12.87
C ARG A 704 -35.73 -35.64 -11.76
N ALA A 705 -35.73 -36.70 -10.95
CA ALA A 705 -36.58 -36.80 -9.77
C ALA A 705 -36.29 -35.66 -8.78
N PHE A 706 -35.02 -35.25 -8.65
CA PHE A 706 -34.68 -34.07 -7.85
C PHE A 706 -35.26 -32.79 -8.44
N TRP A 707 -35.14 -32.59 -9.75
CA TRP A 707 -35.74 -31.46 -10.44
C TRP A 707 -37.26 -31.40 -10.25
N ASP A 708 -37.93 -32.53 -10.44
CA ASP A 708 -39.38 -32.64 -10.25
C ASP A 708 -39.75 -32.33 -8.79
N ASN A 709 -39.00 -32.84 -7.81
CA ASN A 709 -39.19 -32.50 -6.38
C ASN A 709 -39.07 -31.00 -6.10
N VAL A 710 -38.12 -30.30 -6.74
CA VAL A 710 -37.95 -28.84 -6.58
C VAL A 710 -39.15 -28.10 -7.17
N VAL A 711 -39.59 -28.48 -8.37
CA VAL A 711 -40.75 -27.89 -9.06
C VAL A 711 -42.03 -28.11 -8.25
N ASP A 712 -42.19 -29.30 -7.70
CA ASP A 712 -43.37 -29.71 -6.92
C ASP A 712 -43.28 -29.34 -5.43
N ARG A 713 -42.19 -28.67 -5.01
CA ARG A 713 -41.94 -28.23 -3.63
C ARG A 713 -42.01 -29.38 -2.61
N VAL A 714 -41.48 -30.54 -2.97
CA VAL A 714 -41.45 -31.72 -2.12
C VAL A 714 -40.46 -31.50 -0.98
N ASP A 715 -40.95 -31.60 0.26
CA ASP A 715 -40.09 -31.66 1.45
C ASP A 715 -39.56 -33.09 1.62
N ALA A 716 -38.24 -33.26 1.50
CA ALA A 716 -37.55 -34.53 1.63
C ALA A 716 -37.06 -34.83 3.05
N ILE A 717 -37.30 -33.93 4.00
CA ILE A 717 -37.02 -34.16 5.42
C ILE A 717 -38.17 -34.95 6.03
N THR A 718 -37.84 -36.10 6.61
CA THR A 718 -38.81 -36.98 7.28
C THR A 718 -38.35 -37.29 8.69
N GLU A 719 -39.23 -37.86 9.50
CA GLU A 719 -38.76 -38.50 10.72
C GLU A 719 -37.83 -39.67 10.36
N ILE A 720 -36.90 -40.01 11.25
CA ILE A 720 -36.02 -41.18 11.11
C ILE A 720 -36.89 -42.42 10.87
N PRO A 721 -36.72 -43.11 9.73
CA PRO A 721 -37.54 -44.27 9.41
C PRO A 721 -37.34 -45.41 10.44
N PRO A 722 -38.40 -46.13 10.85
CA PRO A 722 -38.29 -47.21 11.84
C PRO A 722 -37.33 -48.34 11.46
N HIS A 723 -37.10 -48.56 10.16
CA HIS A 723 -36.16 -49.57 9.66
C HIS A 723 -34.68 -49.16 9.80
N ARG A 724 -34.39 -47.87 10.05
CA ARG A 724 -33.02 -47.39 10.34
C ARG A 724 -32.70 -47.64 11.80
N TRP A 725 -33.52 -47.12 12.70
CA TRP A 725 -33.54 -47.41 14.14
C TRP A 725 -34.76 -46.76 14.81
N ASP A 726 -35.16 -47.25 15.99
CA ASP A 726 -36.26 -46.65 16.75
C ASP A 726 -35.78 -45.45 17.59
N TRP A 727 -35.82 -44.28 16.97
CA TRP A 727 -35.40 -43.02 17.59
C TRP A 727 -36.19 -42.68 18.87
N ARG A 728 -37.40 -43.23 19.03
CA ARG A 728 -38.27 -42.96 20.19
C ARG A 728 -37.67 -43.47 21.50
N LEU A 729 -36.79 -44.47 21.43
CA LEU A 729 -36.07 -45.00 22.59
C LEU A 729 -35.00 -44.02 23.13
N TYR A 730 -34.61 -43.04 22.33
CA TYR A 730 -33.47 -42.16 22.59
C TYR A 730 -33.82 -40.68 22.49
N PHE A 731 -35.05 -40.32 22.16
CA PHE A 731 -35.46 -38.93 21.97
C PHE A 731 -35.93 -38.27 23.26
N ASP A 732 -35.45 -37.05 23.46
CA ASP A 732 -35.93 -36.14 24.48
C ASP A 732 -36.03 -34.72 23.89
N PRO A 733 -37.18 -34.01 24.05
CA PRO A 733 -37.27 -32.63 23.60
C PRO A 733 -36.31 -31.67 24.33
N ASP A 734 -35.80 -32.03 25.51
CA ASP A 734 -34.74 -31.28 26.19
C ASP A 734 -33.37 -31.58 25.57
N ARG A 735 -32.75 -30.56 24.97
CA ARG A 735 -31.43 -30.64 24.34
C ARG A 735 -30.30 -30.94 25.34
N GLN A 736 -30.56 -30.77 26.64
CA GLN A 736 -29.61 -31.04 27.72
C GLN A 736 -29.79 -32.42 28.36
N ALA A 737 -30.81 -33.18 27.95
CA ALA A 737 -31.04 -34.52 28.45
C ALA A 737 -29.84 -35.43 28.10
N ARG A 738 -29.23 -35.97 29.14
CA ARG A 738 -28.03 -36.81 29.01
C ARG A 738 -28.37 -38.10 28.24
N ASP A 739 -27.49 -38.47 27.31
CA ASP A 739 -27.60 -39.69 26.49
C ASP A 739 -28.89 -39.77 25.63
N ARG A 740 -29.43 -38.59 25.25
CA ARG A 740 -30.63 -38.44 24.40
C ARG A 740 -30.34 -37.61 23.14
N ILE A 741 -31.14 -37.83 22.09
CA ILE A 741 -31.18 -37.01 20.88
C ILE A 741 -32.35 -36.03 20.94
N TYR A 742 -32.17 -34.82 20.40
CA TYR A 742 -33.20 -33.78 20.37
C TYR A 742 -33.84 -33.59 18.99
N ALA A 743 -33.34 -34.28 17.97
CA ALA A 743 -33.82 -34.19 16.60
C ALA A 743 -34.20 -35.58 16.08
N LYS A 744 -35.46 -35.71 15.65
CA LYS A 744 -36.00 -36.91 15.01
C LYS A 744 -36.09 -36.78 13.49
N TRP A 745 -35.69 -35.64 12.94
CA TRP A 745 -35.85 -35.26 11.53
C TRP A 745 -34.53 -35.39 10.77
N GLY A 746 -34.59 -35.88 9.54
CA GLY A 746 -33.43 -35.97 8.65
C GLY A 746 -33.82 -36.26 7.21
N GLY A 747 -32.84 -36.15 6.31
CA GLY A 747 -32.96 -36.62 4.93
C GLY A 747 -32.33 -37.99 4.81
N PHE A 748 -33.10 -38.99 4.36
CA PHE A 748 -32.64 -40.37 4.26
C PHE A 748 -32.62 -40.80 2.79
N LEU A 749 -31.52 -41.41 2.37
CA LEU A 749 -31.42 -42.04 1.06
C LEU A 749 -32.16 -43.39 1.09
N ASP A 750 -32.81 -43.73 -0.01
CA ASP A 750 -33.36 -45.06 -0.24
C ASP A 750 -32.25 -46.04 -0.70
N ASP A 751 -32.57 -47.33 -0.74
CA ASP A 751 -31.63 -48.37 -1.17
C ASP A 751 -31.22 -48.18 -2.63
N MET A 752 -29.91 -48.20 -2.89
CA MET A 752 -29.34 -48.11 -4.23
C MET A 752 -28.85 -49.48 -4.68
N ALA A 753 -29.36 -49.96 -5.81
CA ALA A 753 -28.82 -51.16 -6.45
C ALA A 753 -27.42 -50.90 -7.02
N PHE A 754 -26.48 -51.79 -6.75
CA PHE A 754 -25.11 -51.74 -7.27
C PHE A 754 -24.76 -53.05 -7.97
N ASP A 755 -24.31 -52.97 -9.23
CA ASP A 755 -23.82 -54.14 -9.99
C ASP A 755 -22.29 -54.20 -9.94
N PRO A 756 -21.70 -55.09 -9.12
CA PRO A 756 -20.26 -55.16 -8.96
C PRO A 756 -19.54 -55.68 -10.20
N THR A 757 -20.20 -56.48 -11.03
CA THR A 757 -19.59 -57.06 -12.23
C THR A 757 -19.23 -55.98 -13.25
N ARG A 758 -20.03 -54.90 -13.30
CA ARG A 758 -19.83 -53.75 -14.18
C ARG A 758 -18.56 -52.95 -13.88
N PHE A 759 -18.08 -53.02 -12.64
CA PHE A 759 -16.85 -52.35 -12.19
C PHE A 759 -15.67 -53.33 -12.02
N GLY A 760 -15.81 -54.58 -12.47
CA GLY A 760 -14.77 -55.60 -12.32
C GLY A 760 -14.55 -56.04 -10.87
N LEU A 761 -15.51 -55.81 -9.98
CA LEU A 761 -15.45 -56.19 -8.58
C LEU A 761 -16.01 -57.60 -8.38
N PRO A 762 -15.26 -58.52 -7.74
CA PRO A 762 -15.80 -59.82 -7.36
C PRO A 762 -16.99 -59.64 -6.38
N PRO A 763 -18.11 -60.36 -6.53
CA PRO A 763 -19.28 -60.20 -5.65
C PRO A 763 -18.99 -60.37 -4.15
N LYS A 764 -18.01 -61.21 -3.81
CA LYS A 764 -17.57 -61.41 -2.42
C LYS A 764 -16.84 -60.21 -1.81
N SER A 765 -16.25 -59.35 -2.64
CA SER A 765 -15.49 -58.18 -2.19
C SER A 765 -16.40 -57.00 -1.84
N VAL A 766 -17.63 -56.94 -2.38
CA VAL A 766 -18.58 -55.83 -2.19
C VAL A 766 -18.94 -55.63 -0.72
N GLN A 767 -19.08 -56.73 0.04
CA GLN A 767 -19.42 -56.68 1.46
C GLN A 767 -18.35 -55.99 2.33
N ALA A 768 -17.12 -55.85 1.81
CA ALA A 768 -16.00 -55.21 2.49
C ALA A 768 -15.68 -53.80 1.94
N VAL A 769 -16.50 -53.25 1.04
CA VAL A 769 -16.31 -51.89 0.48
C VAL A 769 -17.28 -50.94 1.14
N ASP A 770 -16.79 -49.75 1.51
CA ASP A 770 -17.60 -48.67 2.06
C ASP A 770 -18.76 -48.30 1.08
N PRO A 771 -20.02 -48.31 1.53
CA PRO A 771 -21.17 -47.92 0.71
C PRO A 771 -21.01 -46.55 0.02
N MET A 772 -20.34 -45.57 0.64
CA MET A 772 -20.09 -44.26 0.03
C MET A 772 -19.19 -44.36 -1.21
N GLN A 773 -18.22 -45.27 -1.20
CA GLN A 773 -17.36 -45.49 -2.38
C GLN A 773 -18.15 -46.16 -3.51
N LEU A 774 -18.99 -47.13 -3.18
CA LEU A 774 -19.87 -47.80 -4.15
C LEU A 774 -20.87 -46.81 -4.79
N MET A 775 -21.50 -45.95 -3.96
CA MET A 775 -22.39 -44.89 -4.43
C MET A 775 -21.64 -43.87 -5.29
N GLY A 776 -20.43 -43.49 -4.91
CA GLY A 776 -19.59 -42.57 -5.70
C GLY A 776 -19.27 -43.10 -7.09
N LEU A 777 -18.94 -44.38 -7.21
CA LEU A 777 -18.72 -45.04 -8.51
C LEU A 777 -19.98 -45.02 -9.38
N GLU A 778 -21.13 -45.30 -8.79
CA GLU A 778 -22.40 -45.34 -9.52
C GLU A 778 -22.84 -43.95 -9.97
N VAL A 779 -22.70 -42.92 -9.14
CA VAL A 779 -23.00 -41.52 -9.53
C VAL A 779 -22.04 -41.03 -10.61
N ALA A 780 -20.74 -41.29 -10.48
CA ALA A 780 -19.77 -40.93 -11.52
C ALA A 780 -20.09 -41.58 -12.87
N ARG A 781 -20.48 -42.86 -12.85
CA ARG A 781 -20.92 -43.58 -14.05
C ARG A 781 -22.16 -42.95 -14.67
N ARG A 782 -23.19 -42.64 -13.87
CA ARG A 782 -24.42 -41.97 -14.36
C ARG A 782 -24.12 -40.59 -14.96
N THR A 783 -23.20 -39.83 -14.36
CA THR A 783 -22.77 -38.52 -14.90
C THR A 783 -22.10 -38.67 -16.27
N LEU A 784 -21.25 -39.69 -16.45
CA LEU A 784 -20.62 -39.98 -17.74
C LEU A 784 -21.64 -40.48 -18.78
N GLU A 785 -22.63 -41.26 -18.36
CA GLU A 785 -23.74 -41.70 -19.20
C GLU A 785 -24.59 -40.50 -19.69
N ASP A 786 -24.96 -39.60 -18.78
CA ASP A 786 -25.69 -38.36 -19.10
C ASP A 786 -24.90 -37.46 -20.05
N ALA A 787 -23.57 -37.41 -19.89
CA ALA A 787 -22.66 -36.72 -20.81
C ALA A 787 -22.46 -37.42 -22.17
N GLY A 788 -23.05 -38.59 -22.39
CA GLY A 788 -22.93 -39.39 -23.60
C GLY A 788 -21.59 -40.13 -23.75
N TYR A 789 -20.78 -40.21 -22.69
CA TYR A 789 -19.47 -40.88 -22.68
C TYR A 789 -19.52 -42.36 -22.30
N ASP A 790 -20.71 -42.96 -22.10
CA ASP A 790 -20.85 -44.42 -21.97
C ASP A 790 -20.34 -45.13 -23.25
N GLN A 791 -20.65 -44.59 -24.43
CA GLN A 791 -20.27 -45.18 -25.72
C GLN A 791 -19.30 -44.32 -26.54
N ARG A 792 -19.17 -43.03 -26.21
CA ARG A 792 -18.32 -42.10 -26.96
C ARG A 792 -16.87 -42.18 -26.46
N PRO A 793 -15.88 -42.46 -27.33
CA PRO A 793 -14.49 -42.41 -26.92
C PRO A 793 -14.06 -40.97 -26.63
N PHE A 794 -13.21 -40.80 -25.61
CA PHE A 794 -12.57 -39.54 -25.27
C PHE A 794 -11.13 -39.77 -24.84
N ASP A 795 -10.33 -38.70 -24.93
CA ASP A 795 -8.93 -38.73 -24.52
C ASP A 795 -8.82 -38.75 -22.99
N ARG A 796 -8.38 -39.90 -22.46
CA ARG A 796 -8.22 -40.11 -21.02
C ARG A 796 -7.05 -39.34 -20.43
N GLU A 797 -6.03 -38.98 -21.23
CA GLU A 797 -4.88 -38.19 -20.75
C GLU A 797 -5.27 -36.73 -20.45
N ARG A 798 -6.35 -36.27 -21.08
CA ARG A 798 -6.92 -34.93 -20.88
C ARG A 798 -8.08 -34.89 -19.89
N ALA A 799 -8.36 -35.99 -19.20
CA ALA A 799 -9.44 -36.09 -18.23
C ALA A 799 -8.90 -36.09 -16.80
N SER A 800 -9.51 -35.30 -15.92
CA SER A 800 -9.24 -35.33 -14.49
C SER A 800 -10.52 -35.67 -13.71
N VAL A 801 -10.36 -36.39 -12.61
CA VAL A 801 -11.45 -36.70 -11.67
C VAL A 801 -11.09 -36.06 -10.33
N ILE A 802 -12.01 -35.25 -9.80
CA ILE A 802 -11.86 -34.61 -8.50
C ILE A 802 -12.96 -35.18 -7.60
N VAL A 803 -12.57 -35.80 -6.49
CA VAL A 803 -13.50 -36.34 -5.49
C VAL A 803 -13.36 -35.52 -4.22
N GLY A 804 -14.47 -34.93 -3.78
CA GLY A 804 -14.56 -34.27 -2.48
C GLY A 804 -15.43 -35.09 -1.54
N ALA A 805 -14.94 -35.33 -0.33
CA ALA A 805 -15.71 -35.92 0.76
C ALA A 805 -15.58 -35.03 1.99
N SER A 806 -16.71 -34.58 2.54
CA SER A 806 -16.74 -33.89 3.84
C SER A 806 -17.87 -34.45 4.69
N GLY A 807 -17.53 -34.93 5.88
CA GLY A 807 -18.42 -35.61 6.82
C GLY A 807 -17.61 -36.67 7.55
N GLY A 808 -17.24 -36.39 8.81
CA GLY A 808 -16.50 -37.33 9.64
C GLY A 808 -17.29 -38.62 9.88
N ALA A 809 -16.59 -39.72 10.13
CA ALA A 809 -17.15 -41.00 10.56
C ALA A 809 -18.07 -40.79 11.77
N GLY A 810 -19.38 -40.63 11.52
CA GLY A 810 -20.41 -40.91 12.51
C GLY A 810 -20.48 -42.42 12.72
N ASP A 811 -20.94 -42.84 13.89
CA ASP A 811 -20.93 -44.21 14.45
C ASP A 811 -21.28 -45.38 13.50
N PHE A 812 -21.93 -45.11 12.36
CA PHE A 812 -22.18 -46.12 11.33
C PHE A 812 -20.91 -46.60 10.59
N GLY A 813 -19.85 -45.80 10.54
CA GLY A 813 -18.56 -46.17 9.92
C GLY A 813 -17.63 -47.01 10.81
N LEU A 814 -17.98 -47.23 12.07
CA LEU A 814 -17.14 -47.95 13.04
C LEU A 814 -17.68 -49.33 13.43
N GLN A 815 -18.81 -49.79 12.88
CA GLN A 815 -19.42 -51.07 13.28
C GLN A 815 -19.32 -52.24 12.31
N TYR A 816 -18.77 -52.10 11.11
CA TYR A 816 -18.45 -53.27 10.28
C TYR A 816 -17.24 -53.00 9.37
N GLY A 817 -16.08 -53.51 9.78
CA GLY A 817 -14.92 -53.80 8.91
C GLY A 817 -14.00 -52.63 8.64
#